data_AF-A0A7V4MH77-F1
#
_entry.id   AF-A0A7V4MH77-F1
#
_cell.length_a   1.000
_cell.length_b   1.000
_cell.length_c   1.000
_cell.angle_alpha   90.00
_cell.angle_beta   90.00
_cell.angle_gamma   90.00
#
_symmetry.space_group_name_H-M   'P 1'
#
loop_
_entity.id
_entity.type
_entity.pdbx_description
1 polymer ?
#
loop_
_entity_poly.entity_id
_entity_poly.type
_entity_poly.pdbx_seq_one_letter_code
_entity_poly.pdbx_strand_id
1 'polypeptide(L)'
;MKAKLVTLTTLLLLVCQTPRVVAVVDQALHVQGTNLVLSWPSGGWESYMVEFRPDLQAGTAWIQLTNAYPANSTNRTTYLVPCCDLWAYAGSGSLFQNSDQPTLEMDVAASAETLILQSLWAAPANGSSDAVPLPLYPEGFDMSGLVFMEAPPGVAGTMAFASAENSDPGDVGADDRGSSEADPQARLTSGGCDCPNMAFFRVWHIPDFPAGVSNFVFDGPTFIPVDFKDYREQVDHLEVLLDGSPTDYAEYMSLYYNGATNWGMGIYFDRLPSGNYQLQLRSTVRLSEELSDDTGVRILTGPVHPIVVDNQVTFTNWNDLIWDNANFQFLAQTKNPVTDWTVDIYDAYGHWVNGGSGHTTNGLIEWTWDLLDFHGNPRDDLDYDPFFAPFITFDAGSGSAGTSVNGPQPSSSPIQRQAPLTTISYPDKGRWIVAYQDSFFETNTPDGNLFVAAMNGIVGGISLRGVPVQSLPLKFGTNYTQTERNGSWATLKAWMLDRGSRNLYYFGHGWADGIGGDVHVFSGGTAVGGMRLPNSKAFITSRNIRDEITFNKYGGARPYRFVWLDGCSTAKGSWPEAFGVNKGTNTLDFYTSTTTNPQRKRPSAFAGWNRAIGSQGWGTVRAFMLFRSEWMFEWQQNWGTKGVVAAFEDARYKTGWVDFGKLWGALCVYGYTELRMNEFNNKSDWPPQ
;
A
#
# COMPACT_ATOMS: atom_id res chain seq x y z
N MET A 1 -0.84 12.39 -69.91
CA MET A 1 -0.15 12.92 -68.72
C MET A 1 -0.01 11.78 -67.72
N LYS A 2 1.19 11.55 -67.13
CA LYS A 2 1.39 10.54 -66.08
C LYS A 2 1.53 11.27 -64.74
N ALA A 3 0.53 11.18 -63.86
CA ALA A 3 0.64 11.67 -62.49
C ALA A 3 1.38 10.62 -61.65
N LYS A 4 2.43 11.03 -60.93
CA LYS A 4 3.17 10.15 -60.01
C LYS A 4 2.38 10.01 -58.71
N LEU A 5 2.09 8.77 -58.30
CA LEU A 5 1.69 8.48 -56.93
C LEU A 5 2.93 8.59 -56.04
N VAL A 6 2.98 9.58 -55.15
CA VAL A 6 4.04 9.69 -54.13
C VAL A 6 3.54 9.01 -52.88
N THR A 7 4.09 7.83 -52.59
CA THR A 7 3.84 7.12 -51.33
C THR A 7 4.50 7.89 -50.20
N LEU A 8 3.70 8.59 -49.39
CA LEU A 8 4.19 9.26 -48.19
C LEU A 8 4.32 8.22 -47.06
N THR A 9 5.49 7.61 -46.96
CA THR A 9 5.79 6.68 -45.86
C THR A 9 5.86 7.46 -44.55
N THR A 10 4.82 7.37 -43.73
CA THR A 10 4.82 7.95 -42.38
C THR A 10 5.88 7.26 -41.54
N LEU A 11 6.99 7.94 -41.30
CA LEU A 11 8.04 7.47 -40.40
C LEU A 11 7.51 7.54 -38.97
N LEU A 12 6.98 6.41 -38.50
CA LEU A 12 6.55 6.23 -37.12
C LEU A 12 7.81 6.20 -36.24
N LEU A 13 8.23 7.36 -35.70
CA LEU A 13 9.21 7.39 -34.62
C LEU A 13 8.58 6.74 -33.39
N LEU A 14 8.80 5.43 -33.23
CA LEU A 14 8.80 4.82 -31.91
C LEU A 14 9.92 5.50 -31.11
N VAL A 15 9.53 6.47 -30.26
CA VAL A 15 10.38 6.85 -29.13
C VAL A 15 10.32 5.68 -28.17
N CYS A 16 11.24 4.73 -28.37
CA CYS A 16 11.45 3.62 -27.46
C CYS A 16 11.99 4.23 -26.16
N GLN A 17 11.12 4.44 -25.17
CA GLN A 17 11.56 4.81 -23.84
C GLN A 17 12.25 3.58 -23.23
N THR A 18 13.55 3.70 -22.98
CA THR A 18 14.32 2.70 -22.26
C THR A 18 13.73 2.50 -20.87
N PRO A 19 13.54 1.24 -20.40
CA PRO A 19 13.06 1.00 -19.05
C PRO A 19 14.00 1.62 -18.00
N ARG A 20 13.43 2.15 -16.91
CA ARG A 20 14.22 2.62 -15.77
C ARG A 20 14.57 1.42 -14.88
N VAL A 21 15.86 1.10 -14.79
CA VAL A 21 16.38 0.12 -13.83
C VAL A 21 16.25 0.69 -12.41
N VAL A 22 15.80 -0.15 -11.47
CA VAL A 22 15.39 0.26 -10.10
C VAL A 22 16.57 0.27 -9.10
N ALA A 23 17.67 -0.40 -9.43
CA ALA A 23 18.90 -0.31 -8.65
C ALA A 23 19.59 1.05 -8.85
N VAL A 24 20.38 1.51 -7.88
CA VAL A 24 21.05 2.83 -7.95
C VAL A 24 21.86 2.95 -9.25
N VAL A 25 21.57 3.98 -10.06
CA VAL A 25 22.27 4.24 -11.33
C VAL A 25 23.74 4.59 -11.05
N ASP A 26 24.65 4.28 -11.98
CA ASP A 26 26.11 4.43 -11.86
C ASP A 26 26.75 3.63 -10.71
N GLN A 27 26.19 2.46 -10.38
CA GLN A 27 26.89 1.43 -9.62
C GLN A 27 28.19 1.00 -10.33
N ALA A 28 29.27 0.83 -9.57
CA ALA A 28 30.54 0.28 -10.05
C ALA A 28 31.07 -0.76 -9.05
N LEU A 29 31.61 -1.85 -9.58
CA LEU A 29 32.22 -2.95 -8.86
C LEU A 29 33.69 -3.05 -9.26
N HIS A 30 34.62 -3.05 -8.31
CA HIS A 30 36.04 -3.30 -8.57
C HIS A 30 36.63 -4.32 -7.60
N VAL A 31 37.63 -5.07 -8.04
CA VAL A 31 38.41 -5.99 -7.20
C VAL A 31 39.58 -5.21 -6.58
N GLN A 32 39.76 -5.29 -5.26
CA GLN A 32 40.84 -4.64 -4.53
C GLN A 32 41.52 -5.61 -3.57
N GLY A 33 42.55 -6.31 -4.08
CA GLY A 33 43.16 -7.43 -3.39
C GLY A 33 42.16 -8.58 -3.26
N THR A 34 42.00 -9.12 -2.06
CA THR A 34 41.06 -10.20 -1.72
C THR A 34 39.64 -9.71 -1.42
N ASN A 35 39.23 -8.57 -1.97
CA ASN A 35 37.94 -7.94 -1.68
C ASN A 35 37.26 -7.46 -2.95
N LEU A 36 35.93 -7.58 -2.99
CA LEU A 36 35.09 -6.83 -3.91
C LEU A 36 34.71 -5.50 -3.27
N VAL A 37 34.75 -4.41 -4.04
CA VAL A 37 34.29 -3.10 -3.61
C VAL A 37 33.15 -2.67 -4.51
N LEU A 38 31.96 -2.65 -3.94
CA LEU A 38 30.76 -2.06 -4.54
C LEU A 38 30.76 -0.57 -4.27
N SER A 39 30.34 0.24 -5.24
CA SER A 39 30.20 1.68 -5.07
C SER A 39 29.04 2.25 -5.87
N TRP A 40 28.42 3.32 -5.40
CA TRP A 40 27.27 3.97 -6.04
C TRP A 40 27.15 5.45 -5.66
N PRO A 41 26.49 6.31 -6.47
CA PRO A 41 26.22 7.70 -6.10
C PRO A 41 25.32 7.79 -4.86
N SER A 42 25.66 8.71 -3.95
CA SER A 42 24.93 8.90 -2.69
C SER A 42 24.99 10.33 -2.17
N GLY A 43 23.94 10.76 -1.50
CA GLY A 43 23.96 11.86 -0.53
C GLY A 43 24.32 11.32 0.87
N GLY A 44 25.11 12.06 1.65
CA GLY A 44 25.66 11.61 2.94
C GLY A 44 24.66 11.39 4.09
N TRP A 45 23.36 11.42 3.80
CA TRP A 45 22.25 11.15 4.72
C TRP A 45 21.42 9.91 4.29
N GLU A 46 21.71 9.33 3.12
CA GLU A 46 20.95 8.23 2.54
C GLU A 46 21.34 6.89 3.20
N SER A 47 20.45 5.89 3.14
CA SER A 47 20.68 4.55 3.68
C SER A 47 20.37 3.48 2.63
N TYR A 48 21.07 2.34 2.69
CA TYR A 48 21.06 1.35 1.63
C TYR A 48 20.95 -0.09 2.13
N MET A 49 20.28 -0.96 1.37
CA MET A 49 20.31 -2.41 1.56
C MET A 49 21.11 -3.04 0.41
N VAL A 50 22.05 -3.94 0.73
CA VAL A 50 22.83 -4.69 -0.28
C VAL A 50 22.46 -6.16 -0.19
N GLU A 51 22.06 -6.73 -1.33
CA GLU A 51 21.83 -8.17 -1.48
C GLU A 51 22.84 -8.80 -2.46
N PHE A 52 23.16 -10.07 -2.24
CA PHE A 52 24.06 -10.90 -3.03
C PHE A 52 23.37 -12.21 -3.45
N ARG A 53 23.78 -12.78 -4.59
CA ARG A 53 23.59 -14.20 -4.90
C ARG A 53 24.79 -14.75 -5.70
N PRO A 54 25.20 -16.01 -5.49
CA PRO A 54 26.35 -16.60 -6.18
C PRO A 54 26.10 -16.88 -7.68
N ASP A 55 24.87 -17.14 -8.07
CA ASP A 55 24.51 -17.52 -9.44
C ASP A 55 23.12 -16.98 -9.86
N LEU A 56 22.70 -17.34 -11.09
CA LEU A 56 21.39 -16.99 -11.67
C LEU A 56 20.35 -18.13 -11.57
N GLN A 57 20.61 -19.20 -10.83
CA GLN A 57 19.71 -20.34 -10.80
C GLN A 57 18.38 -19.98 -10.12
N ALA A 58 17.30 -20.57 -10.62
CA ALA A 58 15.93 -20.29 -10.18
C ALA A 58 15.68 -20.56 -8.68
N GLY A 59 16.42 -21.49 -8.08
CA GLY A 59 16.35 -21.82 -6.65
C GLY A 59 17.25 -20.96 -5.75
N THR A 60 18.12 -20.13 -6.30
CA THR A 60 19.13 -19.38 -5.53
C THR A 60 18.52 -18.07 -5.01
N ALA A 61 18.17 -18.06 -3.72
CA ALA A 61 17.64 -16.89 -3.05
C ALA A 61 18.68 -15.75 -2.95
N TRP A 62 18.19 -14.50 -2.96
CA TRP A 62 19.01 -13.33 -2.61
C TRP A 62 19.32 -13.33 -1.11
N ILE A 63 20.59 -13.22 -0.76
CA ILE A 63 21.11 -13.12 0.60
C ILE A 63 21.33 -11.64 0.92
N GLN A 64 20.71 -11.13 1.98
CA GLN A 64 20.93 -9.76 2.45
C GLN A 64 22.29 -9.67 3.17
N LEU A 65 23.22 -8.87 2.64
CA LEU A 65 24.53 -8.63 3.26
C LEU A 65 24.49 -7.52 4.31
N THR A 66 23.60 -6.55 4.15
CA THR A 66 23.40 -5.45 5.10
C THR A 66 22.01 -4.84 4.93
N ASN A 67 21.46 -4.30 6.02
CA ASN A 67 20.25 -3.49 6.05
C ASN A 67 20.59 -2.12 6.65
N ALA A 68 20.07 -1.03 6.07
CA ALA A 68 20.35 0.35 6.45
C ALA A 68 21.86 0.69 6.56
N TYR A 69 22.67 0.24 5.59
CA TYR A 69 24.05 0.68 5.43
C TYR A 69 24.08 2.18 5.14
N PRO A 70 24.73 3.01 5.99
CA PRO A 70 24.71 4.46 5.82
C PRO A 70 25.54 4.86 4.61
N ALA A 71 25.14 5.95 3.96
CA ALA A 71 25.96 6.56 2.93
C ALA A 71 27.29 7.05 3.51
N ASN A 72 28.39 6.81 2.80
CA ASN A 72 29.64 7.51 3.09
C ASN A 72 29.42 8.99 2.74
N SER A 73 29.92 9.91 3.57
CA SER A 73 29.66 11.36 3.48
C SER A 73 30.28 12.08 2.26
N THR A 74 30.58 11.32 1.22
CA THR A 74 31.04 11.72 -0.11
C THR A 74 29.89 11.58 -1.12
N ASN A 75 30.07 12.10 -2.34
CA ASN A 75 29.09 11.96 -3.43
C ASN A 75 28.95 10.51 -3.97
N ARG A 76 29.75 9.56 -3.45
CA ARG A 76 29.61 8.13 -3.64
C ARG A 76 29.79 7.39 -2.33
N THR A 77 29.04 6.32 -2.15
CA THR A 77 29.19 5.32 -1.10
C THR A 77 29.99 4.14 -1.63
N THR A 78 30.72 3.47 -0.74
CA THR A 78 31.47 2.25 -1.04
C THR A 78 31.21 1.21 0.04
N TYR A 79 30.93 -0.02 -0.36
CA TYR A 79 30.77 -1.18 0.52
C TYR A 79 31.78 -2.25 0.11
N LEU A 80 32.58 -2.71 1.08
CA LEU A 80 33.64 -3.68 0.87
C LEU A 80 33.15 -5.06 1.32
N VAL A 81 33.27 -6.04 0.42
CA VAL A 81 32.88 -7.43 0.63
C VAL A 81 34.13 -8.31 0.55
N PRO A 82 34.60 -8.88 1.67
CA PRO A 82 35.73 -9.80 1.66
C PRO A 82 35.38 -11.05 0.84
N CYS A 83 36.28 -11.46 -0.04
CA CYS A 83 36.01 -12.58 -0.95
C CYS A 83 35.92 -13.94 -0.23
N CYS A 84 36.51 -14.07 0.97
CA CYS A 84 36.32 -15.21 1.86
C CYS A 84 34.88 -15.37 2.34
N ASP A 85 34.16 -14.28 2.57
CA ASP A 85 32.82 -14.32 3.19
C ASP A 85 31.78 -14.80 2.17
N LEU A 86 31.96 -14.46 0.89
CA LEU A 86 31.09 -14.89 -0.21
C LEU A 86 31.04 -16.42 -0.36
N TRP A 87 32.17 -17.12 -0.14
CA TRP A 87 32.20 -18.58 -0.13
C TRP A 87 31.50 -19.19 1.09
N ALA A 88 31.52 -18.52 2.25
CA ALA A 88 30.74 -18.95 3.41
C ALA A 88 29.23 -18.81 3.15
N TYR A 89 28.79 -17.71 2.52
CA TYR A 89 27.40 -17.49 2.13
C TYR A 89 26.93 -18.42 1.00
N ALA A 90 27.80 -18.78 0.06
CA ALA A 90 27.47 -19.72 -1.02
C ALA A 90 27.52 -21.20 -0.59
N GLY A 91 28.27 -21.52 0.48
CA GLY A 91 28.52 -22.90 0.92
C GLY A 91 27.71 -23.39 2.12
N SER A 92 26.94 -22.53 2.80
CA SER A 92 26.23 -22.90 4.03
C SER A 92 24.71 -22.70 3.95
N GLY A 93 23.99 -23.81 3.80
CA GLY A 93 22.60 -23.87 4.22
C GLY A 93 22.54 -23.86 5.75
N SER A 94 22.17 -22.72 6.34
CA SER A 94 22.08 -22.43 7.78
C SER A 94 23.43 -22.24 8.51
N LEU A 95 23.68 -21.01 8.98
CA LEU A 95 24.16 -20.69 10.34
C LEU A 95 24.31 -19.17 10.56
N PHE A 96 23.34 -18.54 11.21
CA PHE A 96 23.54 -17.54 12.28
C PHE A 96 22.19 -17.22 12.95
N GLN A 97 21.81 -18.04 13.92
CA GLN A 97 20.81 -17.70 14.94
C GLN A 97 21.54 -17.34 16.24
N ASN A 98 21.45 -16.07 16.66
CA ASN A 98 21.38 -15.55 18.05
C ASN A 98 21.83 -14.07 18.04
N SER A 99 21.23 -13.16 18.80
CA SER A 99 20.16 -13.31 19.81
C SER A 99 19.10 -12.20 19.71
N ASP A 100 17.94 -12.48 20.30
CA ASP A 100 16.78 -11.60 20.51
C ASP A 100 15.84 -11.37 19.31
N GLN A 101 14.77 -12.17 19.32
CA GLN A 101 13.54 -12.10 18.52
C GLN A 101 12.35 -11.97 19.50
N PRO A 102 11.15 -11.57 19.04
CA PRO A 102 10.15 -12.62 18.84
C PRO A 102 9.30 -12.46 17.57
N THR A 103 9.53 -13.39 16.63
CA THR A 103 8.53 -14.28 15.99
C THR A 103 7.22 -13.70 15.43
N LEU A 104 6.96 -14.01 14.15
CA LEU A 104 5.81 -14.85 13.77
C LEU A 104 6.14 -15.66 12.50
N GLU A 105 5.64 -16.89 12.43
CA GLU A 105 5.83 -17.85 11.33
C GLU A 105 4.73 -17.72 10.26
N MET A 106 5.05 -18.01 8.99
CA MET A 106 4.47 -19.17 8.29
C MET A 106 5.03 -19.40 6.87
N ASP A 107 5.02 -20.67 6.45
CA ASP A 107 5.44 -21.15 5.12
C ASP A 107 4.63 -20.61 3.93
N VAL A 108 5.31 -20.47 2.79
CA VAL A 108 4.80 -20.99 1.49
C VAL A 108 5.96 -21.63 0.72
N ALA A 109 5.86 -22.94 0.48
CA ALA A 109 6.78 -23.67 -0.40
C ALA A 109 6.13 -24.00 -1.76
N ALA A 110 6.98 -24.05 -2.79
CA ALA A 110 6.78 -24.75 -4.07
C ALA A 110 5.61 -24.36 -5.00
N SER A 111 5.86 -23.40 -5.91
CA SER A 111 5.40 -23.49 -7.32
C SER A 111 6.17 -22.62 -8.34
N ALA A 112 7.33 -22.04 -8.00
CA ALA A 112 8.04 -21.08 -8.86
C ALA A 112 8.98 -21.68 -9.93
N GLU A 113 9.03 -23.01 -10.05
CA GLU A 113 10.13 -23.76 -10.70
C GLU A 113 10.20 -23.71 -12.24
N THR A 114 9.51 -22.79 -12.94
CA THR A 114 9.50 -22.79 -14.42
C THR A 114 9.51 -21.43 -15.12
N LEU A 115 9.47 -20.30 -14.41
CA LEU A 115 9.41 -18.96 -15.03
C LEU A 115 10.71 -18.13 -14.98
N ILE A 116 11.67 -18.48 -14.12
CA ILE A 116 12.88 -17.66 -13.90
C ILE A 116 13.92 -17.81 -15.05
N LEU A 117 13.87 -18.93 -15.78
CA LEU A 117 14.85 -19.28 -16.83
C LEU A 117 14.79 -18.42 -18.11
N GLN A 118 13.79 -17.55 -18.27
CA GLN A 118 13.69 -16.65 -19.41
C GLN A 118 14.17 -15.21 -19.12
N SER A 119 14.78 -14.94 -17.96
CA SER A 119 15.04 -13.55 -17.56
C SER A 119 16.31 -12.89 -18.14
N LEU A 120 17.39 -13.59 -18.53
CA LEU A 120 18.63 -12.91 -18.99
C LEU A 120 18.99 -13.11 -20.46
N TRP A 121 19.36 -12.01 -21.12
CA TRP A 121 19.79 -11.92 -22.53
C TRP A 121 21.13 -11.17 -22.64
N ALA A 122 21.84 -11.36 -23.74
CA ALA A 122 23.09 -10.64 -24.02
C ALA A 122 23.12 -10.15 -25.47
N ALA A 123 23.72 -8.98 -25.70
CA ALA A 123 23.94 -8.40 -27.02
C ALA A 123 25.38 -7.88 -27.15
N PRO A 124 25.98 -7.83 -28.36
CA PRO A 124 27.29 -7.21 -28.57
C PRO A 124 27.31 -5.74 -28.16
N ALA A 125 28.33 -5.33 -27.39
CA ALA A 125 28.49 -3.96 -26.90
C ALA A 125 28.67 -2.90 -28.00
N ASN A 126 29.00 -3.34 -29.22
CA ASN A 126 29.11 -2.51 -30.42
C ASN A 126 27.78 -2.40 -31.21
N GLY A 127 26.70 -3.05 -30.76
CA GLY A 127 25.40 -3.08 -31.43
C GLY A 127 25.36 -3.89 -32.74
N SER A 128 26.29 -4.83 -32.97
CA SER A 128 26.40 -5.54 -34.25
C SER A 128 25.36 -6.65 -34.47
N SER A 129 24.57 -7.02 -33.46
CA SER A 129 23.45 -7.96 -33.58
C SER A 129 22.38 -7.69 -32.52
N ASP A 130 21.21 -8.28 -32.72
CA ASP A 130 20.15 -8.32 -31.72
C ASP A 130 20.61 -9.08 -30.45
N ALA A 131 19.93 -8.81 -29.34
CA ALA A 131 20.09 -9.56 -28.10
C ALA A 131 19.55 -11.00 -28.25
N VAL A 132 20.15 -11.96 -27.56
CA VAL A 132 19.67 -13.35 -27.48
C VAL A 132 19.70 -13.87 -26.03
N PRO A 133 18.85 -14.85 -25.66
CA PRO A 133 18.89 -15.45 -24.32
C PRO A 133 20.29 -15.96 -23.96
N LEU A 134 20.76 -15.64 -22.75
CA LEU A 134 22.08 -16.05 -22.27
C LEU A 134 22.35 -17.57 -22.36
N PRO A 135 21.37 -18.48 -22.14
CA PRO A 135 21.56 -19.92 -22.31
C PRO A 135 21.88 -20.41 -23.74
N LEU A 136 21.87 -19.54 -24.76
CA LEU A 136 22.29 -19.89 -26.12
C LEU A 136 23.81 -19.75 -26.34
N TYR A 137 24.53 -19.11 -25.43
CA TYR A 137 25.99 -19.08 -25.46
C TYR A 137 26.55 -20.37 -24.84
N PRO A 138 27.44 -21.11 -25.52
CA PRO A 138 28.01 -22.33 -24.97
C PRO A 138 28.93 -22.04 -23.78
N GLU A 139 29.10 -23.02 -22.90
CA GLU A 139 30.05 -22.94 -21.79
C GLU A 139 31.47 -22.64 -22.32
N GLY A 140 32.15 -21.67 -21.70
CA GLY A 140 33.46 -21.19 -22.14
C GLY A 140 33.44 -20.13 -23.26
N PHE A 141 32.28 -19.62 -23.67
CA PHE A 141 32.21 -18.47 -24.60
C PHE A 141 32.74 -17.18 -23.94
N ASP A 142 33.57 -16.43 -24.68
CA ASP A 142 34.08 -15.13 -24.25
C ASP A 142 32.99 -14.06 -24.28
N MET A 143 32.56 -13.62 -23.10
CA MET A 143 31.50 -12.62 -22.93
C MET A 143 32.02 -11.19 -22.76
N SER A 144 33.33 -10.94 -22.86
CA SER A 144 33.96 -9.63 -22.61
C SER A 144 33.47 -8.52 -23.54
N GLY A 145 32.96 -8.88 -24.73
CA GLY A 145 32.37 -7.97 -25.71
C GLY A 145 30.84 -7.83 -25.64
N LEU A 146 30.18 -8.34 -24.60
CA LEU A 146 28.72 -8.35 -24.48
C LEU A 146 28.20 -7.37 -23.41
N VAL A 147 27.00 -6.84 -23.63
CA VAL A 147 26.18 -6.15 -22.63
C VAL A 147 25.06 -7.09 -22.22
N PHE A 148 24.97 -7.35 -20.91
CA PHE A 148 23.86 -8.10 -20.35
C PHE A 148 22.67 -7.18 -20.13
N MET A 149 21.53 -7.66 -20.60
CA MET A 149 20.24 -7.08 -20.31
C MET A 149 19.29 -8.23 -20.02
N GLU A 150 18.50 -8.07 -18.99
CA GLU A 150 17.23 -8.75 -18.91
C GLU A 150 16.37 -7.94 -19.97
N ALA A 151 15.55 -8.61 -20.79
CA ALA A 151 15.11 -8.20 -22.15
C ALA A 151 13.94 -7.15 -22.26
N PRO A 152 13.36 -6.89 -23.46
CA PRO A 152 12.17 -6.03 -23.63
C PRO A 152 10.91 -6.67 -23.01
N PRO A 153 9.71 -6.03 -23.04
CA PRO A 153 8.46 -6.67 -22.63
C PRO A 153 8.24 -8.02 -23.32
N GLY A 154 8.09 -9.06 -22.52
CA GLY A 154 8.78 -10.32 -22.80
C GLY A 154 10.12 -10.37 -22.07
N VAL A 155 10.07 -9.98 -20.76
CA VAL A 155 11.11 -9.83 -19.68
C VAL A 155 11.32 -8.36 -19.15
N ALA A 156 12.10 -8.15 -18.07
CA ALA A 156 12.53 -6.86 -17.43
C ALA A 156 14.09 -6.74 -17.39
N GLY A 157 14.83 -5.86 -16.67
CA GLY A 157 16.30 -5.57 -16.87
C GLY A 157 17.31 -5.59 -15.65
N THR A 158 18.51 -6.23 -15.74
CA THR A 158 19.67 -6.18 -14.79
C THR A 158 21.06 -6.15 -15.46
N MET A 159 22.07 -5.55 -14.81
CA MET A 159 23.46 -5.44 -15.31
C MET A 159 24.47 -6.33 -14.56
N ALA A 160 25.51 -6.80 -15.28
CA ALA A 160 26.69 -7.45 -14.72
C ALA A 160 27.97 -6.96 -15.45
N PHE A 161 29.10 -6.90 -14.74
CA PHE A 161 30.42 -6.59 -15.31
C PHE A 161 31.38 -7.76 -15.04
N ALA A 162 32.10 -8.21 -16.06
CA ALA A 162 33.19 -9.17 -15.90
C ALA A 162 34.49 -8.47 -15.48
N SER A 163 35.24 -9.06 -14.55
CA SER A 163 36.58 -8.59 -14.17
C SER A 163 37.60 -8.94 -15.26
N ALA A 164 38.40 -7.96 -15.68
CA ALA A 164 39.50 -8.19 -16.62
C ALA A 164 40.62 -9.03 -15.99
N GLU A 165 41.15 -9.99 -16.74
CA GLU A 165 42.32 -10.78 -16.34
C GLU A 165 43.58 -9.91 -16.22
N ASN A 166 44.39 -10.18 -15.21
CA ASN A 166 45.68 -9.53 -15.02
C ASN A 166 46.78 -10.44 -15.59
N SER A 167 47.60 -9.93 -16.49
CA SER A 167 48.57 -10.74 -17.26
C SER A 167 49.70 -11.31 -16.41
N ASP A 168 49.88 -12.63 -16.48
CA ASP A 168 50.99 -13.38 -15.86
C ASP A 168 52.34 -13.15 -16.58
N PRO A 169 53.45 -13.22 -15.82
CA PRO A 169 54.71 -13.68 -16.39
C PRO A 169 55.51 -14.63 -15.47
N GLY A 170 55.54 -15.93 -15.80
CA GLY A 170 56.81 -16.66 -15.81
C GLY A 170 56.86 -18.05 -15.14
N ASP A 171 56.78 -19.09 -15.97
CA ASP A 171 57.84 -20.10 -16.17
C ASP A 171 58.71 -20.51 -14.95
N VAL A 172 58.58 -21.75 -14.44
CA VAL A 172 59.45 -22.90 -14.80
C VAL A 172 58.75 -24.23 -14.46
N GLY A 173 58.82 -25.24 -15.33
CA GLY A 173 58.14 -26.54 -15.15
C GLY A 173 59.00 -27.71 -14.63
N ALA A 174 58.37 -28.89 -14.47
CA ALA A 174 59.02 -30.20 -14.44
C ALA A 174 58.01 -31.36 -14.70
N ASP A 175 58.44 -32.39 -15.45
CA ASP A 175 57.82 -33.74 -15.52
C ASP A 175 57.76 -34.40 -14.11
N ASP A 176 56.96 -35.42 -13.77
CA ASP A 176 56.64 -36.64 -14.54
C ASP A 176 55.47 -37.46 -13.90
N ARG A 177 54.89 -38.35 -14.71
CA ARG A 177 54.01 -39.52 -14.43
C ARG A 177 53.64 -39.94 -12.99
N GLY A 178 52.37 -40.37 -12.81
CA GLY A 178 52.12 -41.73 -12.26
C GLY A 178 50.93 -41.97 -11.31
N SER A 179 49.77 -42.31 -11.89
CA SER A 179 48.76 -43.30 -11.42
C SER A 179 48.15 -43.28 -10.00
N SER A 180 46.81 -43.44 -10.02
CA SER A 180 45.93 -44.18 -9.09
C SER A 180 45.54 -43.65 -7.70
N GLU A 181 44.23 -43.44 -7.58
CA GLU A 181 43.34 -43.69 -6.42
C GLU A 181 43.41 -42.77 -5.17
N ALA A 182 42.38 -41.92 -5.10
CA ALA A 182 41.57 -41.60 -3.92
C ALA A 182 42.29 -41.17 -2.62
N ASP A 183 42.59 -39.86 -2.53
CA ASP A 183 42.72 -39.15 -1.25
C ASP A 183 41.67 -38.02 -1.17
N PRO A 184 40.74 -38.03 -0.19
CA PRO A 184 39.76 -36.95 0.01
C PRO A 184 40.33 -35.68 0.68
N GLN A 185 41.66 -35.54 0.87
CA GLN A 185 42.27 -34.36 1.50
C GLN A 185 42.98 -33.36 0.56
N ALA A 186 42.87 -33.51 -0.76
CA ALA A 186 43.43 -32.58 -1.75
C ALA A 186 42.63 -31.26 -1.94
N ARG A 187 42.05 -30.68 -0.87
CA ARG A 187 41.24 -29.44 -0.95
C ARG A 187 41.62 -28.32 0.03
N LEU A 188 42.83 -28.33 0.59
CA LEU A 188 43.33 -27.30 1.52
C LEU A 188 44.83 -26.97 1.34
N THR A 189 45.29 -26.68 0.12
CA THR A 189 46.69 -26.23 -0.11
C THR A 189 46.85 -25.13 -1.19
N SER A 190 46.15 -24.00 -1.03
CA SER A 190 46.60 -22.67 -1.51
C SER A 190 45.71 -21.59 -0.91
N GLY A 191 46.17 -20.95 0.18
CA GLY A 191 45.39 -19.96 0.94
C GLY A 191 45.29 -18.58 0.27
N GLY A 192 44.77 -18.52 -0.94
CA GLY A 192 44.25 -17.29 -1.55
C GLY A 192 42.75 -17.17 -1.26
N CYS A 193 42.30 -16.02 -0.77
CA CYS A 193 40.87 -15.73 -0.65
C CYS A 193 40.35 -15.23 -2.00
N ASP A 194 40.34 -16.12 -2.98
CA ASP A 194 39.99 -15.80 -4.35
C ASP A 194 38.48 -15.53 -4.46
N CYS A 195 38.13 -14.45 -5.14
CA CYS A 195 36.75 -14.04 -5.34
C CYS A 195 36.01 -15.08 -6.20
N PRO A 196 34.70 -15.32 -5.95
CA PRO A 196 33.95 -16.27 -6.76
C PRO A 196 33.95 -15.85 -8.23
N ASN A 197 34.13 -16.82 -9.14
CA ASN A 197 34.19 -16.59 -10.59
C ASN A 197 32.93 -15.88 -11.15
N MET A 198 31.83 -15.92 -10.41
CA MET A 198 30.59 -15.22 -10.71
C MET A 198 29.92 -14.79 -9.39
N ALA A 199 29.36 -13.59 -9.36
CA ALA A 199 28.58 -13.07 -8.24
C ALA A 199 27.67 -11.96 -8.74
N PHE A 200 26.44 -11.91 -8.22
CA PHE A 200 25.48 -10.85 -8.53
C PHE A 200 25.16 -10.07 -7.27
N PHE A 201 25.16 -8.75 -7.39
CA PHE A 201 24.84 -7.82 -6.32
C PHE A 201 23.74 -6.89 -6.77
N ARG A 202 22.92 -6.42 -5.83
CA ARG A 202 22.03 -5.28 -6.06
C ARG A 202 21.97 -4.39 -4.82
N VAL A 203 21.87 -3.10 -5.06
CA VAL A 203 21.80 -2.07 -4.03
C VAL A 203 20.46 -1.36 -4.14
N TRP A 204 19.71 -1.37 -3.04
CA TRP A 204 18.48 -0.61 -2.84
C TRP A 204 18.80 0.63 -2.02
N HIS A 205 18.45 1.82 -2.53
CA HIS A 205 18.20 2.97 -1.65
C HIS A 205 17.04 2.59 -0.73
N ILE A 206 17.06 2.99 0.54
CA ILE A 206 15.95 2.80 1.46
C ILE A 206 15.20 4.13 1.57
N PRO A 207 13.90 4.20 1.19
CA PRO A 207 13.12 5.41 1.39
C PRO A 207 13.03 5.72 2.89
N ASP A 208 13.35 6.96 3.25
CA ASP A 208 13.47 7.37 4.64
C ASP A 208 13.25 8.88 4.83
N PHE A 209 13.23 9.33 6.09
CA PHE A 209 13.12 10.73 6.45
C PHE A 209 14.43 11.51 6.24
N PRO A 210 14.38 12.83 5.95
CA PRO A 210 15.56 13.68 5.92
C PRO A 210 16.29 13.68 7.26
N ALA A 211 17.64 13.72 7.23
CA ALA A 211 18.48 13.70 8.42
C ALA A 211 18.15 14.78 9.50
N GLY A 212 17.48 15.87 9.12
CA GLY A 212 17.02 16.91 10.04
C GLY A 212 15.89 16.50 11.00
N VAL A 213 15.32 15.30 10.87
CA VAL A 213 14.28 14.77 11.78
C VAL A 213 14.88 14.26 13.10
N SER A 214 16.12 13.75 13.09
CA SER A 214 16.78 13.23 14.29
C SER A 214 17.02 14.32 15.33
N ASN A 215 16.50 14.11 16.54
CA ASN A 215 16.47 15.02 17.69
C ASN A 215 15.60 16.28 17.48
N PHE A 216 14.69 16.28 16.51
CA PHE A 216 13.71 17.34 16.35
C PHE A 216 12.65 17.30 17.46
N VAL A 217 12.13 18.49 17.83
CA VAL A 217 11.06 18.65 18.82
C VAL A 217 9.76 19.02 18.10
N PHE A 218 8.78 18.12 18.11
CA PHE A 218 7.48 18.31 17.45
C PHE A 218 6.42 18.83 18.44
N ASP A 219 5.66 19.83 18.01
CA ASP A 219 4.44 20.35 18.66
C ASP A 219 3.32 20.34 17.62
N GLY A 220 2.53 19.26 17.63
CA GLY A 220 1.39 19.06 16.74
C GLY A 220 1.64 18.45 15.36
N PRO A 221 0.59 18.38 14.52
CA PRO A 221 0.63 17.66 13.24
C PRO A 221 1.70 18.23 12.29
N THR A 222 2.60 17.36 11.82
CA THR A 222 3.72 17.76 10.98
C THR A 222 3.80 16.87 9.74
N PHE A 223 4.00 17.49 8.56
CA PHE A 223 4.36 16.76 7.35
C PHE A 223 5.88 16.64 7.24
N ILE A 224 6.36 15.42 7.05
CA ILE A 224 7.77 15.10 6.83
C ILE A 224 7.88 14.51 5.41
N PRO A 225 8.58 15.17 4.46
CA PRO A 225 8.82 14.57 3.15
C PRO A 225 9.67 13.30 3.29
N VAL A 226 9.58 12.38 2.33
CA VAL A 226 10.36 11.14 2.31
C VAL A 226 11.25 11.13 1.06
N ASP A 227 12.51 10.72 1.22
CA ASP A 227 13.46 10.61 0.12
C ASP A 227 13.29 9.28 -0.63
N PHE A 228 12.43 9.29 -1.66
CA PHE A 228 12.18 8.14 -2.53
C PHE A 228 13.22 7.93 -3.64
N LYS A 229 14.19 8.83 -3.80
CA LYS A 229 14.99 8.92 -5.03
C LYS A 229 14.07 8.92 -6.28
N ASP A 230 14.40 8.13 -7.30
CA ASP A 230 13.70 8.09 -8.60
C ASP A 230 12.54 7.08 -8.72
N TYR A 231 12.25 6.27 -7.69
CA TYR A 231 11.33 5.12 -7.78
C TYR A 231 10.09 5.23 -6.87
N ARG A 232 9.71 6.43 -6.41
CA ARG A 232 8.48 6.72 -5.64
C ARG A 232 7.25 5.96 -6.15
N GLU A 233 7.10 5.82 -7.47
CA GLU A 233 5.94 5.18 -8.09
C GLU A 233 5.85 3.67 -7.82
N GLN A 234 6.95 3.04 -7.41
CA GLN A 234 7.08 1.61 -7.10
C GLN A 234 6.97 1.31 -5.58
N VAL A 235 6.76 2.33 -4.74
CA VAL A 235 6.56 2.16 -3.30
C VAL A 235 5.08 1.88 -3.01
N ASP A 236 4.73 0.60 -3.00
CA ASP A 236 3.37 0.10 -2.78
C ASP A 236 2.90 0.28 -1.34
N HIS A 237 3.78 0.13 -0.34
CA HIS A 237 3.47 0.43 1.08
C HIS A 237 4.47 1.39 1.73
N LEU A 238 3.99 2.17 2.69
CA LEU A 238 4.75 3.04 3.58
C LEU A 238 4.03 3.07 4.91
N GLU A 239 4.80 2.96 5.98
CA GLU A 239 4.33 2.82 7.34
C GLU A 239 5.33 3.49 8.27
N VAL A 240 4.82 4.26 9.24
CA VAL A 240 5.66 4.80 10.31
C VAL A 240 5.65 3.82 11.46
N LEU A 241 6.84 3.46 11.92
CA LEU A 241 7.05 2.76 13.17
C LEU A 241 7.38 3.81 14.24
N LEU A 242 6.59 3.81 15.31
CA LEU A 242 6.83 4.57 16.54
C LEU A 242 7.22 3.56 17.62
N ASP A 243 8.40 3.73 18.22
CA ASP A 243 9.00 2.78 19.16
C ASP A 243 9.03 1.33 18.62
N GLY A 244 9.29 1.20 17.31
CA GLY A 244 9.36 -0.08 16.59
C GLY A 244 7.99 -0.68 16.20
N SER A 245 6.87 -0.08 16.60
CA SER A 245 5.52 -0.57 16.31
C SER A 245 4.79 0.35 15.31
N PRO A 246 4.00 -0.19 14.37
CA PRO A 246 3.15 0.62 13.49
C PRO A 246 2.27 1.60 14.26
N THR A 247 2.17 2.83 13.78
CA THR A 247 1.28 3.86 14.35
C THR A 247 0.16 4.25 13.38
N ASP A 248 -1.07 4.30 13.90
CA ASP A 248 -2.23 4.87 13.19
C ASP A 248 -2.19 6.41 13.11
N TYR A 249 -1.27 7.05 13.85
CA TYR A 249 -1.08 8.51 13.85
C TYR A 249 -0.16 9.00 12.71
N ALA A 250 -0.01 8.24 11.64
CA ALA A 250 0.75 8.62 10.46
C ALA A 250 0.03 8.21 9.16
N GLU A 251 0.12 9.09 8.16
CA GLU A 251 -0.58 8.94 6.88
C GLU A 251 0.37 9.27 5.72
N TYR A 252 0.35 8.47 4.66
CA TYR A 252 1.08 8.81 3.45
C TYR A 252 0.32 9.87 2.66
N MET A 253 0.94 11.02 2.43
CA MET A 253 0.30 12.15 1.77
C MET A 253 1.25 12.92 0.85
N SER A 254 0.70 13.90 0.13
CA SER A 254 1.48 14.89 -0.60
C SER A 254 1.12 16.30 -0.18
N LEU A 255 2.11 17.19 -0.20
CA LEU A 255 1.92 18.64 -0.07
C LEU A 255 2.63 19.36 -1.22
N TYR A 256 1.93 20.33 -1.82
CA TYR A 256 2.50 21.21 -2.83
C TYR A 256 3.13 22.43 -2.17
N TYR A 257 4.46 22.53 -2.22
CA TYR A 257 5.22 23.69 -1.74
C TYR A 257 6.54 23.82 -2.50
N ASN A 258 7.15 25.01 -2.47
CA ASN A 258 8.36 25.34 -3.23
C ASN A 258 8.26 25.03 -4.75
N GLY A 259 7.05 25.09 -5.31
CA GLY A 259 6.79 24.83 -6.73
C GLY A 259 6.63 23.35 -7.12
N ALA A 260 6.80 22.42 -6.18
CA ALA A 260 6.77 20.98 -6.43
C ALA A 260 5.78 20.23 -5.51
N THR A 261 5.32 19.05 -5.96
CA THR A 261 4.58 18.12 -5.11
C THR A 261 5.56 17.25 -4.35
N ASN A 262 5.65 17.45 -3.04
CA ASN A 262 6.48 16.66 -2.14
C ASN A 262 5.64 15.53 -1.57
N TRP A 263 6.15 14.30 -1.59
CA TRP A 263 5.50 13.12 -1.03
C TRP A 263 6.17 12.75 0.30
N GLY A 264 5.40 12.25 1.26
CA GLY A 264 5.93 11.90 2.58
C GLY A 264 4.85 11.53 3.58
N MET A 265 5.18 11.59 4.87
CA MET A 265 4.27 11.20 5.95
C MET A 265 3.76 12.43 6.69
N GLY A 266 2.43 12.55 6.79
CA GLY A 266 1.79 13.44 7.75
C GLY A 266 1.62 12.73 9.09
N ILE A 267 2.30 13.20 10.12
CA ILE A 267 2.32 12.56 11.45
C ILE A 267 1.65 13.47 12.47
N TYR A 268 0.71 12.93 13.23
CA TYR A 268 -0.13 13.67 14.18
C TYR A 268 0.45 13.59 15.59
N PHE A 269 1.54 14.33 15.84
CA PHE A 269 2.22 14.30 17.13
C PHE A 269 1.35 14.82 18.29
N ASP A 270 0.33 15.64 18.01
CA ASP A 270 -0.70 16.09 18.97
C ASP A 270 -1.60 14.95 19.50
N ARG A 271 -1.63 13.78 18.86
CA ARG A 271 -2.30 12.58 19.40
C ARG A 271 -1.45 11.80 20.39
N LEU A 272 -0.15 12.09 20.45
CA LEU A 272 0.79 11.42 21.34
C LEU A 272 1.00 12.24 22.63
N PRO A 273 1.09 11.59 23.80
CA PRO A 273 1.64 12.23 25.00
C PRO A 273 2.99 12.89 24.71
N SER A 274 3.29 14.01 25.39
CA SER A 274 4.63 14.60 25.31
C SER A 274 5.66 13.65 25.93
N GLY A 275 6.78 13.42 25.24
CA GLY A 275 7.75 12.39 25.58
C GLY A 275 8.86 12.23 24.54
N ASN A 276 9.79 11.31 24.80
CA ASN A 276 10.82 10.90 23.84
C ASN A 276 10.34 9.65 23.10
N TYR A 277 10.50 9.64 21.78
CA TYR A 277 10.06 8.54 20.91
C TYR A 277 11.16 8.16 19.91
N GLN A 278 11.05 6.96 19.36
CA GLN A 278 11.84 6.50 18.22
C GLN A 278 10.96 6.45 16.98
N LEU A 279 11.35 7.16 15.92
CA LEU A 279 10.65 7.24 14.65
C LEU A 279 11.44 6.49 13.58
N GLN A 280 10.78 5.64 12.79
CA GLN A 280 11.41 4.86 11.72
C GLN A 280 10.42 4.68 10.56
N LEU A 281 10.90 4.73 9.31
CA LEU A 281 10.07 4.46 8.15
C LEU A 281 10.24 3.01 7.66
N ARG A 282 9.12 2.34 7.36
CA ARG A 282 9.10 1.03 6.70
C ARG A 282 8.39 1.15 5.36
N SER A 283 9.03 0.66 4.31
CA SER A 283 8.58 0.74 2.91
C SER A 283 8.40 -0.65 2.32
N THR A 284 7.33 -0.87 1.55
CA THR A 284 7.21 -2.04 0.66
C THR A 284 7.34 -1.58 -0.78
N VAL A 285 8.34 -2.09 -1.49
CA VAL A 285 8.66 -1.74 -2.88
C VAL A 285 8.34 -2.94 -3.77
N ARG A 286 7.63 -2.72 -4.89
CA ARG A 286 7.38 -3.78 -5.88
C ARG A 286 8.59 -3.98 -6.78
N LEU A 287 8.88 -5.24 -7.10
CA LEU A 287 10.01 -5.63 -7.95
C LEU A 287 9.68 -5.65 -9.44
N SER A 288 8.42 -5.49 -9.82
CA SER A 288 7.94 -5.47 -11.21
C SER A 288 6.82 -4.45 -11.40
N GLU A 289 6.64 -3.96 -12.63
CA GLU A 289 5.47 -3.16 -13.03
C GLU A 289 4.27 -4.05 -13.40
N GLU A 290 4.50 -5.32 -13.68
CA GLU A 290 3.47 -6.34 -13.85
C GLU A 290 2.89 -6.72 -12.48
N LEU A 291 1.59 -6.46 -12.29
CA LEU A 291 0.87 -6.85 -11.08
C LEU A 291 0.09 -8.15 -11.33
N SER A 292 0.45 -9.18 -10.56
CA SER A 292 -0.21 -10.48 -10.48
C SER A 292 -0.26 -10.93 -9.02
N ASP A 293 -0.82 -12.11 -8.76
CA ASP A 293 -0.76 -12.75 -7.43
C ASP A 293 0.67 -13.10 -6.98
N ASP A 294 1.64 -13.08 -7.90
CA ASP A 294 3.05 -13.46 -7.70
C ASP A 294 4.02 -12.27 -7.80
N THR A 295 3.53 -11.02 -7.80
CA THR A 295 4.40 -9.84 -7.83
C THR A 295 5.32 -9.82 -6.62
N GLY A 296 6.62 -10.07 -6.87
CA GLY A 296 7.63 -9.99 -5.84
C GLY A 296 7.71 -8.58 -5.23
N VAL A 297 7.80 -8.53 -3.90
CA VAL A 297 7.99 -7.30 -3.13
C VAL A 297 9.26 -7.37 -2.29
N ARG A 298 9.75 -6.19 -1.87
CA ARG A 298 10.79 -6.05 -0.86
C ARG A 298 10.33 -5.09 0.23
N ILE A 299 10.57 -5.48 1.47
CA ILE A 299 10.38 -4.61 2.64
C ILE A 299 11.73 -3.99 2.95
N LEU A 300 11.78 -2.66 2.95
CA LEU A 300 12.95 -1.85 3.29
C LEU A 300 12.61 -1.08 4.57
N THR A 301 13.51 -1.10 5.55
CA THR A 301 13.29 -0.41 6.83
C THR A 301 14.44 0.56 7.06
N GLY A 302 14.12 1.85 7.24
CA GLY A 302 15.10 2.91 7.46
C GLY A 302 15.81 2.81 8.82
N PRO A 303 16.83 3.66 9.06
CA PRO A 303 17.38 3.88 10.39
C PRO A 303 16.33 4.37 11.40
N VAL A 304 16.71 4.37 12.68
CA VAL A 304 15.89 4.90 13.77
C VAL A 304 16.29 6.35 14.06
N HIS A 305 15.31 7.25 14.05
CA HIS A 305 15.44 8.65 14.43
C HIS A 305 14.89 8.86 15.84
N PRO A 306 15.72 9.22 16.85
CA PRO A 306 15.20 9.68 18.13
C PRO A 306 14.51 11.04 17.91
N ILE A 307 13.33 11.24 18.50
CA ILE A 307 12.56 12.49 18.42
C ILE A 307 11.99 12.86 19.79
N VAL A 308 11.59 14.12 19.95
CA VAL A 308 10.85 14.59 21.13
C VAL A 308 9.49 15.11 20.68
N VAL A 309 8.43 14.73 21.39
CA VAL A 309 7.11 15.34 21.27
C VAL A 309 6.91 16.24 22.49
N ASP A 310 6.64 17.53 22.26
CA ASP A 310 6.44 18.53 23.32
C ASP A 310 5.25 19.44 23.00
N ASN A 311 4.07 18.82 22.88
CA ASN A 311 2.84 19.49 22.50
C ASN A 311 2.43 20.57 23.52
N GLN A 312 1.94 21.71 23.04
CA GLN A 312 1.26 22.71 23.89
C GLN A 312 -0.15 22.28 24.29
N VAL A 313 -0.80 21.44 23.47
CA VAL A 313 -2.08 20.78 23.73
C VAL A 313 -2.10 19.40 23.09
N THR A 314 -2.65 18.42 23.80
CA THR A 314 -2.68 17.01 23.36
C THR A 314 -4.11 16.48 23.29
N PHE A 315 -4.38 15.65 22.30
CA PHE A 315 -5.68 15.11 21.89
C PHE A 315 -5.73 13.57 21.97
N THR A 316 -5.14 12.98 23.03
CA THR A 316 -4.94 11.52 23.16
C THR A 316 -6.23 10.69 23.09
N ASN A 317 -7.35 11.24 23.57
CA ASN A 317 -8.66 10.58 23.59
C ASN A 317 -9.65 11.26 22.62
N TRP A 318 -9.15 11.98 21.62
CA TRP A 318 -10.01 12.73 20.69
C TRP A 318 -10.76 11.79 19.75
N ASN A 319 -12.04 12.12 19.55
CA ASN A 319 -12.96 11.34 18.75
C ASN A 319 -13.12 11.97 17.36
N ASP A 320 -12.66 11.28 16.32
CA ASP A 320 -12.66 11.79 14.93
C ASP A 320 -14.06 11.86 14.31
N LEU A 321 -15.04 11.27 15.00
CA LEU A 321 -16.42 11.17 14.57
C LEU A 321 -17.34 11.87 15.58
N ILE A 322 -18.32 12.60 15.07
CA ILE A 322 -19.50 13.02 15.82
C ILE A 322 -20.49 11.85 15.79
N TRP A 323 -20.89 11.43 16.98
CA TRP A 323 -21.79 10.30 17.21
C TRP A 323 -23.22 10.82 17.32
N ASP A 324 -24.17 9.98 16.91
CA ASP A 324 -25.56 9.89 17.39
C ASP A 324 -26.46 11.13 17.51
N ASN A 325 -26.09 12.28 16.94
CA ASN A 325 -26.91 13.50 16.84
C ASN A 325 -27.32 14.12 18.20
N ALA A 326 -26.67 13.73 19.29
CA ALA A 326 -26.95 14.27 20.62
C ALA A 326 -25.85 15.21 21.10
N ASN A 327 -24.61 14.72 21.19
CA ASN A 327 -23.54 15.43 21.90
C ASN A 327 -22.16 15.11 21.30
N PHE A 328 -21.27 16.11 21.26
CA PHE A 328 -19.83 15.90 21.05
C PHE A 328 -19.03 16.46 22.23
N GLN A 329 -18.19 15.62 22.83
CA GLN A 329 -17.31 16.00 23.95
C GLN A 329 -15.93 16.37 23.41
N PHE A 330 -15.61 17.65 23.48
CA PHE A 330 -14.26 18.17 23.30
C PHE A 330 -13.43 17.79 24.52
N LEU A 331 -12.39 16.98 24.31
CA LEU A 331 -11.43 16.60 25.35
C LEU A 331 -10.00 16.84 24.88
N ALA A 332 -9.28 17.69 25.61
CA ALA A 332 -7.88 18.01 25.32
C ALA A 332 -7.10 18.28 26.61
N GLN A 333 -5.78 18.12 26.58
CA GLN A 333 -4.90 18.37 27.72
C GLN A 333 -3.87 19.44 27.34
N THR A 334 -3.93 20.64 27.92
CA THR A 334 -2.91 21.67 27.76
C THR A 334 -1.67 21.37 28.60
N LYS A 335 -0.51 21.79 28.08
CA LYS A 335 0.77 21.74 28.79
C LYS A 335 0.83 22.70 29.98
N ASN A 336 0.19 23.86 29.86
CA ASN A 336 -0.05 24.74 31.00
C ASN A 336 -1.22 24.17 31.82
N PRO A 337 -1.03 23.79 33.10
CA PRO A 337 -2.11 23.24 33.92
C PRO A 337 -3.12 24.30 34.37
N VAL A 338 -2.77 25.58 34.43
CA VAL A 338 -3.68 26.64 34.91
C VAL A 338 -3.88 27.68 33.83
N THR A 339 -5.01 27.62 33.12
CA THR A 339 -5.31 28.51 32.00
C THR A 339 -6.80 28.71 31.76
N ASP A 340 -7.15 29.90 31.26
CA ASP A 340 -8.44 30.13 30.62
C ASP A 340 -8.38 29.61 29.18
N TRP A 341 -9.51 29.10 28.67
CA TRP A 341 -9.59 28.52 27.34
C TRP A 341 -10.91 28.82 26.63
N THR A 342 -10.87 28.82 25.30
CA THR A 342 -12.04 28.79 24.41
C THR A 342 -11.94 27.64 23.42
N VAL A 343 -13.09 27.15 22.98
CA VAL A 343 -13.22 26.22 21.84
C VAL A 343 -14.18 26.88 20.85
N ASP A 344 -13.70 27.18 19.65
CA ASP A 344 -14.49 27.76 18.56
C ASP A 344 -14.69 26.73 17.46
N ILE A 345 -15.94 26.47 17.07
CA ILE A 345 -16.31 25.49 16.03
C ILE A 345 -16.63 26.22 14.74
N TYR A 346 -15.99 25.79 13.64
CA TYR A 346 -16.31 26.23 12.28
C TYR A 346 -16.82 25.07 11.43
N ASP A 347 -17.74 25.35 10.50
CA ASP A 347 -18.23 24.39 9.52
C ASP A 347 -17.22 24.16 8.38
N ALA A 348 -17.57 23.22 7.49
CA ALA A 348 -16.80 22.86 6.30
C ALA A 348 -16.51 24.03 5.34
N TYR A 349 -17.22 25.15 5.45
CA TYR A 349 -17.10 26.35 4.63
C TYR A 349 -16.43 27.52 5.36
N GLY A 350 -16.03 27.31 6.62
CA GLY A 350 -15.38 28.32 7.45
C GLY A 350 -16.33 29.31 8.12
N HIS A 351 -17.63 29.03 8.16
CA HIS A 351 -18.55 29.82 9.00
C HIS A 351 -18.45 29.36 10.46
N TRP A 352 -18.55 30.31 11.39
CA TRP A 352 -18.61 29.98 12.81
C TRP A 352 -19.97 29.35 13.16
N VAL A 353 -19.94 28.25 13.91
CA VAL A 353 -21.10 27.42 14.24
C VAL A 353 -21.53 27.64 15.69
N ASN A 354 -20.61 27.44 16.63
CA ASN A 354 -20.83 27.60 18.06
C ASN A 354 -19.47 27.65 18.78
N GLY A 355 -19.46 27.90 20.09
CA GLY A 355 -18.25 27.83 20.89
C GLY A 355 -18.50 27.72 22.39
N GLY A 356 -17.47 27.26 23.11
CA GLY A 356 -17.46 27.13 24.56
C GLY A 356 -16.24 27.82 25.18
N SER A 357 -16.30 28.11 26.48
CA SER A 357 -15.17 28.65 27.22
C SER A 357 -15.18 28.18 28.67
N GLY A 358 -14.00 28.19 29.29
CA GLY A 358 -13.84 27.78 30.68
C GLY A 358 -12.47 28.09 31.23
N HIS A 359 -12.23 27.58 32.44
CA HIS A 359 -10.97 27.65 33.15
C HIS A 359 -10.55 26.24 33.57
N THR A 360 -9.26 25.93 33.51
CA THR A 360 -8.71 24.66 33.99
C THR A 360 -7.61 24.89 35.01
N THR A 361 -7.48 23.97 35.97
CA THR A 361 -6.44 23.98 37.02
C THR A 361 -5.53 22.75 36.99
N ASN A 362 -5.81 21.80 36.10
CA ASN A 362 -5.00 20.61 35.80
C ASN A 362 -4.64 20.50 34.31
N GLY A 363 -5.01 21.48 33.49
CA GLY A 363 -4.81 21.53 32.03
C GLY A 363 -5.84 20.73 31.23
N LEU A 364 -6.80 20.07 31.88
CA LEU A 364 -7.88 19.40 31.18
C LEU A 364 -8.86 20.45 30.62
N ILE A 365 -9.05 20.43 29.31
CA ILE A 365 -10.13 21.13 28.61
C ILE A 365 -11.22 20.10 28.35
N GLU A 366 -12.40 20.36 28.88
CA GLU A 366 -13.59 19.54 28.72
C GLU A 366 -14.79 20.44 28.43
N TRP A 367 -15.42 20.24 27.26
CA TRP A 367 -16.65 20.91 26.89
C TRP A 367 -17.54 19.99 26.07
N THR A 368 -18.84 19.98 26.35
CA THR A 368 -19.82 19.22 25.57
C THR A 368 -20.63 20.18 24.71
N TRP A 369 -20.53 20.00 23.40
CA TRP A 369 -21.40 20.64 22.41
C TRP A 369 -22.63 19.76 22.20
N ASP A 370 -23.81 20.37 22.09
CA ASP A 370 -25.13 19.77 21.87
C ASP A 370 -25.51 19.66 20.38
N LEU A 371 -24.52 19.84 19.49
CA LEU A 371 -24.69 19.84 18.04
C LEU A 371 -25.63 20.92 17.50
N LEU A 372 -25.94 21.95 18.29
CA LEU A 372 -26.69 23.13 17.84
C LEU A 372 -25.75 24.26 17.40
N ASP A 373 -26.13 25.00 16.36
CA ASP A 373 -25.51 26.30 16.06
C ASP A 373 -25.95 27.38 17.06
N PHE A 374 -25.33 28.56 16.96
CA PHE A 374 -25.65 29.72 17.80
C PHE A 374 -27.07 30.31 17.63
N HIS A 375 -27.85 29.84 16.65
CA HIS A 375 -29.28 30.15 16.51
C HIS A 375 -30.19 29.05 17.08
N GLY A 376 -29.62 27.92 17.52
CA GLY A 376 -30.34 26.74 18.00
C GLY A 376 -30.77 25.76 16.92
N ASN A 377 -30.22 25.85 15.70
CA ASN A 377 -30.49 24.85 14.65
C ASN A 377 -29.56 23.64 14.81
N PRO A 378 -30.04 22.40 14.59
CA PRO A 378 -29.17 21.23 14.58
C PRO A 378 -28.19 21.29 13.40
N ARG A 379 -26.94 20.89 13.67
CA ARG A 379 -25.82 20.81 12.72
C ARG A 379 -25.35 19.36 12.62
N ASP A 380 -26.29 18.45 12.39
CA ASP A 380 -26.06 17.01 12.33
C ASP A 380 -26.22 16.43 10.90
N ASP A 381 -26.58 17.23 9.89
CA ASP A 381 -26.75 16.77 8.51
C ASP A 381 -25.42 16.80 7.73
N LEU A 382 -25.00 15.63 7.21
CA LEU A 382 -23.77 15.46 6.44
C LEU A 382 -23.80 16.14 5.06
N ASP A 383 -24.98 16.41 4.49
CA ASP A 383 -25.11 17.12 3.21
C ASP A 383 -24.90 18.65 3.37
N TYR A 384 -25.02 19.19 4.59
CA TYR A 384 -24.72 20.60 4.93
C TYR A 384 -23.43 20.79 5.74
N ASP A 385 -23.18 19.93 6.73
CA ASP A 385 -22.04 19.96 7.62
C ASP A 385 -21.19 18.69 7.49
N PRO A 386 -20.48 18.53 6.37
CA PRO A 386 -19.77 17.29 6.11
C PRO A 386 -18.63 17.04 7.13
N PHE A 387 -18.12 18.08 7.79
CA PHE A 387 -17.17 18.06 8.91
C PHE A 387 -17.16 19.40 9.66
N PHE A 388 -16.55 19.43 10.85
CA PHE A 388 -16.24 20.64 11.59
C PHE A 388 -14.74 20.79 11.84
N ALA A 389 -14.30 22.05 11.89
CA ALA A 389 -12.94 22.48 12.19
C ALA A 389 -12.92 23.24 13.53
N PRO A 390 -12.67 22.54 14.65
CA PRO A 390 -12.56 23.18 15.97
C PRO A 390 -11.19 23.81 16.19
N PHE A 391 -11.16 24.97 16.84
CA PHE A 391 -9.96 25.66 17.28
C PHE A 391 -10.01 25.85 18.79
N ILE A 392 -8.95 25.44 19.48
CA ILE A 392 -8.80 25.68 20.92
C ILE A 392 -7.83 26.85 21.10
N THR A 393 -8.26 27.85 21.85
CA THR A 393 -7.42 28.99 22.25
C THR A 393 -7.20 28.95 23.75
N PHE A 394 -5.96 29.11 24.21
CA PHE A 394 -5.61 29.10 25.64
C PHE A 394 -4.37 29.96 25.90
N ASP A 395 -4.25 30.50 27.11
CA ASP A 395 -3.06 31.28 27.47
C ASP A 395 -1.85 30.39 27.75
N ALA A 396 -0.73 30.76 27.13
CA ALA A 396 0.61 30.21 27.37
C ALA A 396 1.17 30.75 28.69
N GLY A 397 0.53 30.36 29.80
CA GLY A 397 0.76 30.91 31.12
C GLY A 397 2.25 31.01 31.48
N SER A 398 2.65 32.16 32.01
CA SER A 398 4.03 32.41 32.38
C SER A 398 4.50 31.35 33.38
N GLY A 399 5.53 30.60 33.02
CA GLY A 399 6.03 29.50 33.83
C GLY A 399 6.42 29.93 35.24
N SER A 400 5.98 29.16 36.23
CA SER A 400 6.19 29.34 37.68
C SER A 400 5.34 30.43 38.33
N ALA A 401 4.39 30.00 39.16
CA ALA A 401 3.78 30.82 40.21
C ALA A 401 4.79 31.10 41.35
N GLY A 402 5.84 31.86 41.04
CA GLY A 402 6.65 32.55 42.03
C GLY A 402 5.88 33.77 42.51
N THR A 403 5.58 33.84 43.80
CA THR A 403 4.87 34.98 44.41
C THR A 403 5.59 36.30 44.12
N SER A 404 5.02 37.14 43.25
CA SER A 404 5.37 38.56 43.17
C SER A 404 4.12 39.41 43.37
N VAL A 405 4.19 40.28 44.37
CA VAL A 405 3.15 41.23 44.71
C VAL A 405 3.48 42.53 43.98
N ASN A 406 2.50 43.07 43.23
CA ASN A 406 2.54 44.35 42.50
C ASN A 406 3.45 44.42 41.24
N GLY A 407 2.89 44.01 40.10
CA GLY A 407 3.37 44.38 38.77
C GLY A 407 2.38 43.89 37.69
N PRO A 408 2.24 44.55 36.53
CA PRO A 408 1.46 43.99 35.42
C PRO A 408 2.15 42.72 34.94
N GLN A 409 1.44 41.59 34.95
CA GLN A 409 1.91 40.37 34.31
C GLN A 409 2.17 40.64 32.82
N PRO A 410 3.30 40.18 32.25
CA PRO A 410 3.51 40.27 30.82
C PRO A 410 2.51 39.34 30.12
N SER A 411 1.68 39.91 29.25
CA SER A 411 0.71 39.15 28.45
C SER A 411 1.44 38.19 27.52
N SER A 412 1.48 36.91 27.88
CA SER A 412 1.66 35.83 26.91
C SER A 412 0.53 35.92 25.90
N SER A 413 0.84 36.06 24.60
CA SER A 413 -0.21 36.00 23.57
C SER A 413 -0.93 34.65 23.66
N PRO A 414 -2.28 34.60 23.52
CA PRO A 414 -3.00 33.34 23.50
C PRO A 414 -2.47 32.41 22.42
N ILE A 415 -2.24 31.14 22.76
CA ILE A 415 -1.94 30.10 21.79
C ILE A 415 -3.27 29.60 21.22
N GLN A 416 -3.41 29.67 19.90
CA GLN A 416 -4.46 28.95 19.18
C GLN A 416 -3.87 27.68 18.54
N ARG A 417 -4.63 26.58 18.61
CA ARG A 417 -4.32 25.30 17.97
C ARG A 417 -5.60 24.79 17.32
N GLN A 418 -5.52 24.40 16.05
CA GLN A 418 -6.60 23.66 15.42
C GLN A 418 -6.63 22.26 16.05
N ALA A 419 -7.77 21.88 16.61
CA ALA A 419 -7.99 20.51 17.07
C ALA A 419 -8.34 19.62 15.86
N PRO A 420 -8.19 18.30 15.95
CA PRO A 420 -8.37 17.42 14.81
C PRO A 420 -9.78 17.53 14.21
N LEU A 421 -9.90 17.44 12.88
CA LEU A 421 -11.20 17.55 12.22
C LEU A 421 -12.16 16.46 12.71
N THR A 422 -13.41 16.86 12.91
CA THR A 422 -14.48 15.95 13.37
C THR A 422 -15.50 15.78 12.25
N THR A 423 -15.79 14.53 11.90
CA THR A 423 -16.72 14.17 10.83
C THR A 423 -18.05 13.70 11.38
N ILE A 424 -19.17 14.08 10.76
CA ILE A 424 -20.45 13.44 11.09
C ILE A 424 -20.39 11.97 10.65
N SER A 425 -20.63 11.05 11.58
CA SER A 425 -20.29 9.63 11.39
C SER A 425 -21.01 8.95 10.23
N TYR A 426 -22.28 9.25 10.00
CA TYR A 426 -23.10 8.54 9.03
C TYR A 426 -24.18 9.46 8.40
N PRO A 427 -24.43 9.35 7.07
CA PRO A 427 -25.58 10.02 6.45
C PRO A 427 -26.90 9.43 6.96
N ASP A 428 -28.02 10.14 6.76
CA ASP A 428 -29.37 9.60 7.04
C ASP A 428 -29.58 8.20 6.48
N LYS A 429 -29.06 7.94 5.27
CA LYS A 429 -29.06 6.62 4.65
C LYS A 429 -27.79 6.38 3.84
N GLY A 430 -27.07 5.30 4.15
CA GLY A 430 -25.84 4.91 3.47
C GLY A 430 -26.11 4.51 2.02
N ARG A 431 -25.55 5.29 1.09
CA ARG A 431 -25.67 5.08 -0.36
C ARG A 431 -24.85 3.88 -0.79
N TRP A 432 -25.26 3.25 -1.89
CA TRP A 432 -24.61 2.12 -2.54
C TRP A 432 -23.95 2.51 -3.85
N ILE A 433 -22.75 1.99 -4.08
CA ILE A 433 -22.10 1.97 -5.38
C ILE A 433 -22.07 0.52 -5.87
N VAL A 434 -22.53 0.29 -7.10
CA VAL A 434 -22.39 -0.98 -7.83
C VAL A 434 -21.52 -0.70 -9.04
N ALA A 435 -20.23 -1.03 -8.95
CA ALA A 435 -19.26 -0.81 -10.01
C ALA A 435 -18.86 -2.15 -10.64
N TYR A 436 -18.68 -2.19 -11.95
CA TYR A 436 -18.25 -3.42 -12.62
C TYR A 436 -17.50 -3.14 -13.92
N GLN A 437 -16.54 -3.99 -14.27
CA GLN A 437 -15.89 -3.91 -15.58
C GLN A 437 -16.90 -4.22 -16.70
N ASP A 438 -17.14 -3.22 -17.54
CA ASP A 438 -18.02 -3.27 -18.71
C ASP A 438 -17.43 -4.21 -19.76
N SER A 439 -18.28 -4.96 -20.46
CA SER A 439 -17.85 -5.95 -21.45
C SER A 439 -16.84 -6.99 -20.92
N PHE A 440 -16.91 -7.33 -19.62
CA PHE A 440 -16.05 -8.35 -18.98
C PHE A 440 -16.15 -9.73 -19.65
N PHE A 441 -17.23 -10.03 -20.37
CA PHE A 441 -17.23 -11.07 -21.39
C PHE A 441 -17.45 -10.36 -22.72
N GLU A 442 -16.50 -10.52 -23.66
CA GLU A 442 -16.48 -9.71 -24.88
C GLU A 442 -17.80 -9.80 -25.64
N THR A 443 -18.27 -8.64 -26.13
CA THR A 443 -19.60 -8.45 -26.69
C THR A 443 -19.87 -9.42 -27.85
N ASN A 444 -21.06 -10.03 -27.85
CA ASN A 444 -21.58 -11.09 -28.75
C ASN A 444 -21.48 -12.55 -28.24
N THR A 445 -21.01 -12.78 -27.01
CA THR A 445 -21.21 -14.08 -26.33
C THR A 445 -22.59 -14.15 -25.64
N PRO A 446 -23.26 -15.32 -25.58
CA PRO A 446 -24.52 -15.48 -24.85
C PRO A 446 -24.44 -15.10 -23.36
N ASP A 447 -23.23 -15.21 -22.79
CA ASP A 447 -22.94 -14.92 -21.39
C ASP A 447 -22.97 -13.42 -21.03
N GLY A 448 -22.75 -12.53 -22.01
CA GLY A 448 -22.83 -11.08 -21.79
C GLY A 448 -24.22 -10.62 -21.32
N ASN A 449 -25.29 -11.25 -21.82
CA ASN A 449 -26.66 -10.98 -21.37
C ASN A 449 -26.91 -11.45 -19.93
N LEU A 450 -26.30 -12.57 -19.53
CA LEU A 450 -26.39 -13.08 -18.15
C LEU A 450 -25.63 -12.18 -17.17
N PHE A 451 -24.49 -11.63 -17.58
CA PHE A 451 -23.75 -10.65 -16.81
C PHE A 451 -24.56 -9.36 -16.57
N VAL A 452 -25.12 -8.76 -17.61
CA VAL A 452 -25.97 -7.55 -17.48
C VAL A 452 -27.20 -7.83 -16.61
N ALA A 453 -27.84 -9.00 -16.77
CA ALA A 453 -28.95 -9.41 -15.91
C ALA A 453 -28.55 -9.56 -14.43
N ALA A 454 -27.37 -10.12 -14.15
CA ALA A 454 -26.85 -10.26 -12.79
C ALA A 454 -26.59 -8.90 -12.12
N MET A 455 -25.92 -7.97 -12.83
CA MET A 455 -25.66 -6.62 -12.31
C MET A 455 -26.96 -5.86 -12.06
N ASN A 456 -27.93 -5.94 -12.98
CA ASN A 456 -29.27 -5.38 -12.79
C ASN A 456 -30.01 -6.01 -11.60
N GLY A 457 -29.82 -7.31 -11.34
CA GLY A 457 -30.35 -7.99 -10.16
C GLY A 457 -29.81 -7.41 -8.85
N ILE A 458 -28.50 -7.13 -8.78
CA ILE A 458 -27.87 -6.50 -7.61
C ILE A 458 -28.45 -5.09 -7.37
N VAL A 459 -28.44 -4.23 -8.40
CA VAL A 459 -28.99 -2.87 -8.32
C VAL A 459 -30.48 -2.89 -7.97
N GLY A 460 -31.24 -3.82 -8.54
CA GLY A 460 -32.66 -4.02 -8.28
C GLY A 460 -32.94 -4.39 -6.82
N GLY A 461 -32.18 -5.33 -6.24
CA GLY A 461 -32.32 -5.72 -4.83
C GLY A 461 -32.13 -4.52 -3.88
N ILE A 462 -31.08 -3.71 -4.11
CA ILE A 462 -30.83 -2.50 -3.31
C ILE A 462 -31.98 -1.49 -3.47
N SER A 463 -32.41 -1.25 -4.71
CA SER A 463 -33.50 -0.32 -5.03
C SER A 463 -34.84 -0.72 -4.37
N LEU A 464 -35.14 -2.02 -4.28
CA LEU A 464 -36.35 -2.56 -3.64
C LEU A 464 -36.41 -2.33 -2.12
N ARG A 465 -35.32 -1.89 -1.48
CA ARG A 465 -35.30 -1.43 -0.08
C ARG A 465 -35.37 0.09 0.06
N GLY A 466 -35.59 0.81 -1.04
CA GLY A 466 -35.55 2.27 -1.10
C GLY A 466 -34.21 2.84 -0.67
N VAL A 467 -33.12 2.08 -0.84
CA VAL A 467 -31.76 2.53 -0.53
C VAL A 467 -31.19 3.19 -1.80
N PRO A 468 -30.62 4.40 -1.75
CA PRO A 468 -30.02 5.02 -2.91
C PRO A 468 -28.87 4.17 -3.44
N VAL A 469 -28.89 3.88 -4.75
CA VAL A 469 -27.86 3.10 -5.43
C VAL A 469 -27.46 3.78 -6.73
N GLN A 470 -26.15 3.82 -6.98
CA GLN A 470 -25.56 4.25 -8.24
C GLN A 470 -24.88 3.05 -8.91
N SER A 471 -25.02 2.94 -10.23
CA SER A 471 -24.47 1.84 -11.03
C SER A 471 -23.45 2.39 -12.03
N LEU A 472 -22.23 1.83 -12.04
CA LEU A 472 -21.12 2.31 -12.87
C LEU A 472 -20.47 1.18 -13.70
N PRO A 473 -20.79 1.10 -15.00
CA PRO A 473 -19.99 0.32 -15.94
C PRO A 473 -18.62 0.98 -16.15
N LEU A 474 -17.59 0.43 -15.51
CA LEU A 474 -16.18 0.80 -15.65
C LEU A 474 -15.69 0.35 -17.02
N LYS A 475 -15.19 1.28 -17.82
CA LYS A 475 -14.81 0.99 -19.22
C LYS A 475 -13.63 0.03 -19.22
N PHE A 476 -13.80 -1.10 -19.90
CA PHE A 476 -12.87 -2.23 -19.94
C PHE A 476 -13.00 -2.97 -21.28
N GLY A 477 -11.92 -3.62 -21.71
CA GLY A 477 -11.81 -4.28 -23.00
C GLY A 477 -11.32 -3.36 -24.13
N THR A 478 -11.14 -3.97 -25.30
CA THR A 478 -10.54 -3.36 -26.50
C THR A 478 -11.45 -2.35 -27.22
N ASN A 479 -12.76 -2.36 -26.91
CA ASN A 479 -13.76 -1.47 -27.49
C ASN A 479 -13.67 0.00 -27.01
N TYR A 480 -12.80 0.30 -26.04
CA TYR A 480 -12.65 1.65 -25.46
C TYR A 480 -11.25 2.23 -25.67
N THR A 481 -11.15 3.55 -25.69
CA THR A 481 -9.87 4.27 -25.61
C THR A 481 -9.32 4.27 -24.19
N GLN A 482 -8.00 4.49 -24.04
CA GLN A 482 -7.37 4.58 -22.71
C GLN A 482 -7.93 5.74 -21.88
N THR A 483 -8.32 6.84 -22.53
CA THR A 483 -8.94 8.00 -21.89
C THR A 483 -10.30 7.66 -21.28
N GLU A 484 -11.13 6.89 -21.98
CA GLU A 484 -12.44 6.44 -21.47
C GLU A 484 -12.30 5.47 -20.30
N ARG A 485 -11.34 4.53 -20.38
CA ARG A 485 -10.98 3.64 -19.26
C ARG A 485 -10.58 4.45 -18.05
N ASN A 486 -9.54 5.28 -18.17
CA ASN A 486 -9.07 6.16 -17.09
C ASN A 486 -10.19 7.07 -16.52
N GLY A 487 -11.04 7.64 -17.39
CA GLY A 487 -12.15 8.50 -17.00
C GLY A 487 -13.22 7.79 -16.16
N SER A 488 -13.58 6.55 -16.52
CA SER A 488 -14.57 5.77 -15.76
C SER A 488 -14.08 5.40 -14.34
N TRP A 489 -12.78 5.13 -14.18
CA TRP A 489 -12.17 4.88 -12.88
C TRP A 489 -12.00 6.16 -12.04
N ALA A 490 -11.76 7.32 -12.68
CA ALA A 490 -11.84 8.61 -12.01
C ALA A 490 -13.25 8.92 -11.49
N THR A 491 -14.30 8.58 -12.27
CA THR A 491 -15.70 8.66 -11.81
C THR A 491 -15.97 7.77 -10.60
N LEU A 492 -15.44 6.53 -10.59
CA LEU A 492 -15.57 5.65 -9.42
C LEU A 492 -14.94 6.26 -8.17
N LYS A 493 -13.69 6.76 -8.27
CA LYS A 493 -13.03 7.45 -7.16
C LYS A 493 -13.86 8.64 -6.66
N ALA A 494 -14.44 9.44 -7.56
CA ALA A 494 -15.30 10.56 -7.20
C ALA A 494 -16.58 10.13 -6.46
N TRP A 495 -17.23 9.04 -6.86
CA TRP A 495 -18.40 8.50 -6.14
C TRP A 495 -18.03 7.90 -4.79
N MET A 496 -16.85 7.28 -4.68
CA MET A 496 -16.35 6.72 -3.42
C MET A 496 -15.91 7.80 -2.42
N LEU A 497 -15.50 8.98 -2.92
CA LEU A 497 -15.24 10.19 -2.13
C LEU A 497 -16.51 10.87 -1.59
N ASP A 498 -17.69 10.59 -2.16
CA ASP A 498 -18.97 11.11 -1.67
C ASP A 498 -19.21 10.66 -0.23
N ARG A 499 -19.46 11.61 0.67
CA ARG A 499 -19.60 11.30 2.09
C ARG A 499 -20.89 10.54 2.41
N GLY A 500 -21.85 10.43 1.49
CA GLY A 500 -23.01 9.56 1.61
C GLY A 500 -22.74 8.09 1.25
N SER A 501 -21.67 7.79 0.50
CA SER A 501 -21.29 6.43 0.11
C SER A 501 -20.83 5.61 1.31
N ARG A 502 -21.50 4.49 1.57
CA ARG A 502 -21.20 3.57 2.69
C ARG A 502 -21.23 2.10 2.32
N ASN A 503 -21.66 1.77 1.10
CA ASN A 503 -21.70 0.40 0.63
C ASN A 503 -21.12 0.31 -0.78
N LEU A 504 -20.31 -0.71 -1.06
CA LEU A 504 -19.71 -0.97 -2.36
C LEU A 504 -19.89 -2.43 -2.77
N TYR A 505 -20.34 -2.65 -4.00
CA TYR A 505 -20.10 -3.89 -4.73
C TYR A 505 -19.22 -3.56 -5.94
N TYR A 506 -18.11 -4.29 -6.10
CA TYR A 506 -17.26 -4.24 -7.28
C TYR A 506 -17.21 -5.62 -7.94
N PHE A 507 -17.36 -5.71 -9.25
CA PHE A 507 -17.06 -6.93 -10.03
C PHE A 507 -16.03 -6.70 -11.13
N GLY A 508 -15.01 -7.54 -11.19
CA GLY A 508 -14.02 -7.53 -12.26
C GLY A 508 -12.69 -8.14 -11.81
N HIS A 509 -11.61 -7.76 -12.48
CA HIS A 509 -10.26 -8.18 -12.11
C HIS A 509 -9.83 -7.58 -10.77
N GLY A 510 -9.06 -8.37 -10.02
CA GLY A 510 -8.53 -8.02 -8.71
C GLY A 510 -7.26 -8.80 -8.40
N TRP A 511 -6.53 -8.32 -7.40
CA TRP A 511 -5.39 -8.96 -6.75
C TRP A 511 -5.38 -8.56 -5.27
N ALA A 512 -4.36 -9.01 -4.52
CA ALA A 512 -4.26 -8.82 -3.07
C ALA A 512 -4.58 -7.39 -2.59
N ASP A 513 -4.00 -6.37 -3.24
CA ASP A 513 -4.08 -4.96 -2.82
C ASP A 513 -4.59 -4.03 -3.93
N GLY A 514 -5.30 -4.56 -4.92
CA GLY A 514 -5.91 -3.73 -5.96
C GLY A 514 -7.00 -4.38 -6.78
N ILE A 515 -7.71 -3.55 -7.54
CA ILE A 515 -8.79 -3.90 -8.44
C ILE A 515 -8.65 -3.14 -9.76
N GLY A 516 -9.06 -3.78 -10.85
CA GLY A 516 -9.11 -3.19 -12.18
C GLY A 516 -8.13 -3.78 -13.19
N GLY A 517 -7.86 -3.01 -14.23
CA GLY A 517 -7.23 -3.49 -15.47
C GLY A 517 -7.92 -2.88 -16.70
N ASP A 518 -7.26 -2.97 -17.85
CA ASP A 518 -7.72 -2.39 -19.11
C ASP A 518 -8.35 -3.39 -20.06
N VAL A 519 -7.74 -4.57 -20.18
CA VAL A 519 -8.13 -5.66 -21.09
C VAL A 519 -7.82 -7.01 -20.45
N HIS A 520 -8.39 -8.08 -20.99
CA HIS A 520 -8.06 -9.45 -20.58
C HIS A 520 -6.69 -9.90 -21.08
N VAL A 521 -6.05 -10.74 -20.28
CA VAL A 521 -5.00 -11.66 -20.73
C VAL A 521 -5.66 -13.00 -21.05
N PHE A 522 -5.42 -13.53 -22.24
CA PHE A 522 -5.97 -14.82 -22.68
C PHE A 522 -4.86 -15.88 -22.77
N SER A 523 -5.15 -17.08 -22.27
CA SER A 523 -4.35 -18.29 -22.52
C SER A 523 -5.27 -19.39 -23.03
N GLY A 524 -4.92 -20.00 -24.18
CA GLY A 524 -5.76 -21.02 -24.82
C GLY A 524 -7.21 -20.54 -25.14
N GLY A 525 -7.41 -19.24 -25.35
CA GLY A 525 -8.75 -18.64 -25.54
C GLY A 525 -9.56 -18.43 -24.25
N THR A 526 -9.03 -18.78 -23.09
CA THR A 526 -9.64 -18.52 -21.77
C THR A 526 -9.04 -17.27 -21.16
N ALA A 527 -9.86 -16.38 -20.60
CA ALA A 527 -9.36 -15.24 -19.83
C ALA A 527 -8.71 -15.74 -18.53
N VAL A 528 -7.43 -15.43 -18.33
CA VAL A 528 -6.63 -15.87 -17.16
C VAL A 528 -6.29 -14.73 -16.19
N GLY A 529 -6.53 -13.49 -16.58
CA GLY A 529 -6.33 -12.31 -15.74
C GLY A 529 -6.63 -11.02 -16.51
N GLY A 530 -6.38 -9.88 -15.86
CA GLY A 530 -6.43 -8.57 -16.49
C GLY A 530 -5.01 -8.00 -16.64
N MET A 531 -4.76 -7.28 -17.72
CA MET A 531 -3.53 -6.48 -17.86
C MET A 531 -3.86 -4.99 -17.89
N ARG A 532 -2.88 -4.16 -17.53
CA ARG A 532 -2.93 -2.72 -17.70
C ARG A 532 -2.11 -2.31 -18.92
N LEU A 533 -2.61 -1.33 -19.66
CA LEU A 533 -1.91 -0.76 -20.81
C LEU A 533 -0.97 0.38 -20.35
N PRO A 534 0.03 0.77 -21.15
CA PRO A 534 0.95 1.85 -20.79
C PRO A 534 0.22 3.15 -20.41
N ASN A 535 0.63 3.79 -19.32
CA ASN A 535 0.02 5.00 -18.74
C ASN A 535 -1.44 4.84 -18.27
N SER A 536 -1.88 3.61 -18.01
CA SER A 536 -3.21 3.34 -17.46
C SER A 536 -3.39 3.91 -16.06
N LYS A 537 -4.61 4.39 -15.81
CA LYS A 537 -5.17 4.75 -14.50
C LYS A 537 -6.46 3.97 -14.24
N ALA A 538 -6.68 2.87 -14.98
CA ALA A 538 -7.89 2.06 -14.95
C ALA A 538 -7.88 1.03 -13.78
N PHE A 539 -7.48 1.49 -12.60
CA PHE A 539 -7.36 0.65 -11.40
C PHE A 539 -7.40 1.49 -10.11
N ILE A 540 -7.64 0.83 -8.99
CA ILE A 540 -7.60 1.38 -7.62
C ILE A 540 -6.85 0.39 -6.74
N THR A 541 -6.00 0.89 -5.83
CA THR A 541 -5.38 0.07 -4.77
C THR A 541 -6.11 0.21 -3.44
N SER A 542 -5.95 -0.79 -2.56
CA SER A 542 -6.38 -0.73 -1.16
C SER A 542 -5.89 0.54 -0.47
N ARG A 543 -4.63 0.91 -0.70
CA ARG A 543 -4.06 2.17 -0.19
C ARG A 543 -4.79 3.41 -0.71
N ASN A 544 -5.10 3.53 -2.01
CA ASN A 544 -5.86 4.69 -2.50
C ASN A 544 -7.19 4.82 -1.75
N ILE A 545 -7.83 3.69 -1.42
CA ILE A 545 -9.06 3.71 -0.64
C ILE A 545 -8.80 4.11 0.81
N ARG A 546 -7.81 3.52 1.51
CA ARG A 546 -7.48 3.87 2.90
C ARG A 546 -7.23 5.37 3.04
N ASP A 547 -6.30 5.90 2.26
CA ASP A 547 -5.70 7.22 2.45
C ASP A 547 -6.56 8.31 1.79
N GLU A 548 -6.98 8.13 0.53
CA GLU A 548 -7.72 9.18 -0.21
C GLU A 548 -9.22 9.18 0.11
N ILE A 549 -9.81 8.08 0.59
CA ILE A 549 -11.27 7.93 0.70
C ILE A 549 -11.71 7.66 2.14
N THR A 550 -11.32 6.55 2.75
CA THR A 550 -11.87 6.05 4.02
C THR A 550 -11.40 6.84 5.23
N PHE A 551 -10.12 7.17 5.31
CA PHE A 551 -9.51 7.90 6.44
C PHE A 551 -8.94 9.26 6.01
N ASN A 552 -9.46 9.80 4.91
CA ASN A 552 -9.01 11.05 4.30
C ASN A 552 -8.99 12.20 5.31
N LYS A 553 -7.79 12.64 5.70
CA LYS A 553 -7.53 13.73 6.63
C LYS A 553 -8.26 15.04 6.35
N TYR A 554 -8.40 15.42 5.09
CA TYR A 554 -9.05 16.67 4.70
C TYR A 554 -10.58 16.62 4.77
N GLY A 555 -11.16 15.42 4.84
CA GLY A 555 -12.60 15.23 4.92
C GLY A 555 -13.05 14.31 6.04
N GLY A 556 -12.18 14.00 7.00
CA GLY A 556 -12.40 13.05 8.10
C GLY A 556 -12.73 11.61 7.68
N ALA A 557 -12.80 10.74 8.69
CA ALA A 557 -13.02 9.32 8.49
C ALA A 557 -14.47 9.00 8.06
N ARG A 558 -14.60 8.02 7.16
CA ARG A 558 -15.85 7.51 6.59
C ARG A 558 -15.72 6.01 6.31
N PRO A 559 -15.62 5.16 7.35
CA PRO A 559 -15.60 3.71 7.19
C PRO A 559 -16.83 3.22 6.41
N TYR A 560 -16.62 2.28 5.50
CA TYR A 560 -17.70 1.63 4.79
C TYR A 560 -18.37 0.61 5.70
N ARG A 561 -19.69 0.50 5.57
CA ARG A 561 -20.52 -0.42 6.32
C ARG A 561 -20.60 -1.79 5.64
N PHE A 562 -20.60 -1.84 4.31
CA PHE A 562 -20.47 -3.09 3.58
C PHE A 562 -19.62 -2.94 2.31
N VAL A 563 -18.72 -3.88 2.08
CA VAL A 563 -17.98 -3.97 0.82
C VAL A 563 -17.92 -5.41 0.34
N TRP A 564 -18.17 -5.63 -0.95
CA TRP A 564 -17.71 -6.84 -1.63
C TRP A 564 -16.87 -6.48 -2.84
N LEU A 565 -15.59 -6.88 -2.81
CA LEU A 565 -14.73 -6.87 -3.98
C LEU A 565 -14.75 -8.26 -4.64
N ASP A 566 -15.68 -8.43 -5.56
CA ASP A 566 -15.89 -9.66 -6.33
C ASP A 566 -14.91 -9.76 -7.51
N GLY A 567 -13.62 -9.82 -7.14
CA GLY A 567 -12.49 -10.05 -8.04
C GLY A 567 -11.45 -10.97 -7.38
N CYS A 568 -10.59 -11.59 -8.19
CA CYS A 568 -9.60 -12.56 -7.73
C CYS A 568 -8.72 -12.04 -6.58
N SER A 569 -8.44 -12.89 -5.60
CA SER A 569 -7.44 -12.65 -4.54
C SER A 569 -7.60 -11.38 -3.66
N THR A 570 -8.71 -10.66 -3.77
CA THR A 570 -9.05 -9.43 -3.01
C THR A 570 -9.17 -9.60 -1.50
N ALA A 571 -9.21 -10.84 -0.97
CA ALA A 571 -9.17 -11.11 0.47
C ALA A 571 -7.74 -11.33 1.01
N LYS A 572 -6.72 -11.46 0.15
CA LYS A 572 -5.34 -11.70 0.60
C LYS A 572 -4.72 -10.45 1.27
N GLY A 573 -4.81 -9.29 0.62
CA GLY A 573 -4.16 -8.05 1.08
C GLY A 573 -4.99 -7.20 2.04
N SER A 574 -4.72 -5.90 2.08
CA SER A 574 -5.19 -4.93 3.10
C SER A 574 -6.56 -4.31 2.81
N TRP A 575 -7.35 -4.93 1.94
CA TRP A 575 -8.65 -4.42 1.51
C TRP A 575 -9.70 -4.23 2.62
N PRO A 576 -9.90 -5.16 3.58
CA PRO A 576 -10.85 -4.94 4.67
C PRO A 576 -10.52 -3.67 5.47
N GLU A 577 -9.26 -3.53 5.89
CA GLU A 577 -8.77 -2.42 6.69
C GLU A 577 -8.84 -1.11 5.93
N ALA A 578 -8.53 -1.13 4.61
CA ALA A 578 -8.66 0.03 3.74
C ALA A 578 -10.08 0.60 3.71
N PHE A 579 -11.11 -0.21 3.93
CA PHE A 579 -12.51 0.21 4.02
C PHE A 579 -13.00 0.43 5.46
N GLY A 580 -12.12 0.29 6.46
CA GLY A 580 -12.44 0.44 7.88
C GLY A 580 -13.10 -0.80 8.51
N VAL A 581 -12.98 -1.97 7.87
CA VAL A 581 -13.45 -3.26 8.37
C VAL A 581 -12.27 -4.02 8.97
N ASN A 582 -12.42 -4.54 10.19
CA ASN A 582 -11.38 -5.37 10.80
C ASN A 582 -11.27 -6.72 10.07
N LYS A 583 -10.05 -7.17 9.71
CA LYS A 583 -9.77 -8.43 8.97
C LYS A 583 -9.92 -9.73 9.79
N GLY A 584 -10.85 -9.73 10.75
CA GLY A 584 -11.25 -10.90 11.51
C GLY A 584 -12.77 -10.99 11.60
N THR A 585 -13.31 -12.17 11.92
CA THR A 585 -14.73 -12.34 12.21
C THR A 585 -15.05 -11.78 13.59
N ASN A 586 -16.02 -10.87 13.68
CA ASN A 586 -16.41 -10.20 14.91
C ASN A 586 -17.91 -10.40 15.18
N THR A 587 -18.29 -10.64 16.43
CA THR A 587 -19.69 -10.65 16.89
C THR A 587 -20.20 -9.22 17.10
N LEU A 588 -21.50 -9.04 17.36
CA LEU A 588 -22.04 -7.72 17.71
C LEU A 588 -21.41 -7.18 19.01
N ASP A 589 -21.16 -8.06 19.98
CA ASP A 589 -20.56 -7.73 21.28
C ASP A 589 -19.18 -7.05 21.15
N PHE A 590 -18.39 -7.44 20.14
CA PHE A 590 -17.11 -6.78 19.84
C PHE A 590 -17.29 -5.28 19.61
N TYR A 591 -18.33 -4.92 18.86
CA TYR A 591 -18.59 -3.53 18.46
C TYR A 591 -19.23 -2.71 19.59
N THR A 592 -20.06 -3.32 20.44
CA THR A 592 -20.66 -2.63 21.60
C THR A 592 -19.71 -2.48 22.80
N SER A 593 -18.61 -3.23 22.84
CA SER A 593 -17.66 -3.21 23.96
C SER A 593 -16.69 -2.03 23.86
N THR A 594 -16.70 -1.15 24.86
CA THR A 594 -15.77 -0.02 24.98
C THR A 594 -14.30 -0.44 25.14
N THR A 595 -14.04 -1.69 25.54
CA THR A 595 -12.69 -2.24 25.70
C THR A 595 -12.11 -2.78 24.39
N THR A 596 -12.93 -3.45 23.56
CA THR A 596 -12.48 -4.07 22.29
C THR A 596 -12.70 -3.17 21.09
N ASN A 597 -13.61 -2.20 21.21
CA ASN A 597 -13.89 -1.18 20.22
C ASN A 597 -13.85 0.21 20.88
N PRO A 598 -12.68 0.67 21.40
CA PRO A 598 -12.56 2.00 22.02
C PRO A 598 -12.79 3.14 21.01
N GLN A 599 -12.50 2.90 19.73
CA GLN A 599 -12.85 3.76 18.60
C GLN A 599 -14.35 3.68 18.22
N ARG A 600 -15.14 2.89 18.96
CA ARG A 600 -16.61 2.69 18.86
C ARG A 600 -17.15 2.30 17.48
N LYS A 601 -16.28 1.96 16.50
CA LYS A 601 -16.56 1.64 15.09
C LYS A 601 -17.92 0.98 14.89
N ARG A 602 -18.71 1.48 13.94
CA ARG A 602 -20.00 0.87 13.54
C ARG A 602 -19.76 -0.56 13.00
N PRO A 603 -20.66 -1.54 13.27
CA PRO A 603 -20.55 -2.86 12.68
C PRO A 603 -20.55 -2.80 11.15
N SER A 604 -19.56 -3.46 10.56
CA SER A 604 -19.27 -3.41 9.14
C SER A 604 -18.77 -4.77 8.65
N ALA A 605 -18.94 -5.07 7.37
CA ALA A 605 -18.47 -6.34 6.78
C ALA A 605 -17.78 -6.14 5.43
N PHE A 606 -16.77 -6.96 5.19
CA PHE A 606 -16.04 -7.02 3.93
C PHE A 606 -16.10 -8.44 3.38
N ALA A 607 -16.40 -8.61 2.09
CA ALA A 607 -16.28 -9.87 1.37
C ALA A 607 -15.25 -9.76 0.23
N GLY A 608 -14.54 -10.85 -0.04
CA GLY A 608 -13.57 -10.95 -1.13
C GLY A 608 -13.07 -12.38 -1.33
N TRP A 609 -12.26 -12.60 -2.36
CA TRP A 609 -11.77 -13.94 -2.70
C TRP A 609 -10.31 -14.13 -2.27
N ASN A 610 -9.94 -15.26 -1.70
CA ASN A 610 -8.55 -15.55 -1.27
C ASN A 610 -7.67 -16.16 -2.38
N ARG A 611 -8.19 -16.27 -3.61
CA ARG A 611 -7.57 -16.91 -4.76
C ARG A 611 -8.21 -16.45 -6.07
N ALA A 612 -7.64 -16.87 -7.19
CA ALA A 612 -8.29 -16.76 -8.50
C ALA A 612 -9.55 -17.65 -8.59
N ILE A 613 -10.63 -17.08 -9.16
CA ILE A 613 -11.94 -17.72 -9.35
C ILE A 613 -12.43 -17.59 -10.79
N GLY A 614 -13.45 -18.37 -11.17
CA GLY A 614 -14.07 -18.31 -12.51
C GLY A 614 -13.30 -19.06 -13.61
N SER A 615 -12.14 -19.65 -13.29
CA SER A 615 -11.37 -20.52 -14.18
C SER A 615 -11.91 -21.97 -14.22
N GLN A 616 -11.18 -22.88 -14.88
CA GLN A 616 -11.59 -24.28 -15.02
C GLN A 616 -11.96 -24.92 -13.67
N GLY A 617 -13.15 -25.53 -13.63
CA GLY A 617 -13.70 -26.16 -12.43
C GLY A 617 -14.54 -25.25 -11.53
N TRP A 618 -14.67 -23.95 -11.82
CA TRP A 618 -15.58 -23.02 -11.14
C TRP A 618 -17.00 -23.02 -11.73
N GLY A 619 -17.57 -24.20 -11.98
CA GLY A 619 -18.93 -24.36 -12.50
C GLY A 619 -19.12 -23.80 -13.92
N THR A 620 -20.32 -23.30 -14.22
CA THR A 620 -20.67 -22.66 -15.50
C THR A 620 -20.80 -21.15 -15.32
N VAL A 621 -20.51 -20.37 -16.39
CA VAL A 621 -20.70 -18.90 -16.39
C VAL A 621 -22.15 -18.53 -16.02
N ARG A 622 -23.14 -19.32 -16.47
CA ARG A 622 -24.54 -19.13 -16.07
C ARG A 622 -24.76 -19.27 -14.57
N ALA A 623 -24.29 -20.34 -13.94
CA ALA A 623 -24.47 -20.52 -12.50
C ALA A 623 -23.69 -19.46 -11.70
N PHE A 624 -22.49 -19.09 -12.18
CA PHE A 624 -21.65 -18.03 -11.64
C PHE A 624 -22.31 -16.64 -11.69
N MET A 625 -23.03 -16.31 -12.78
CA MET A 625 -23.78 -15.07 -12.89
C MET A 625 -25.09 -15.11 -12.09
N LEU A 626 -25.78 -16.24 -12.05
CA LEU A 626 -26.97 -16.41 -11.21
C LEU A 626 -26.64 -16.24 -9.72
N PHE A 627 -25.51 -16.77 -9.25
CA PHE A 627 -25.04 -16.59 -7.87
C PHE A 627 -24.97 -15.11 -7.46
N ARG A 628 -24.51 -14.24 -8.38
CA ARG A 628 -24.39 -12.78 -8.20
C ARG A 628 -25.71 -12.03 -8.14
N SER A 629 -26.77 -12.51 -8.78
CA SER A 629 -28.11 -11.98 -8.54
C SER A 629 -28.73 -12.56 -7.27
N GLU A 630 -28.52 -13.85 -7.00
CA GLU A 630 -29.24 -14.58 -5.96
C GLU A 630 -28.79 -14.19 -4.55
N TRP A 631 -27.50 -13.92 -4.28
CA TRP A 631 -27.07 -13.50 -2.93
C TRP A 631 -27.73 -12.17 -2.51
N MET A 632 -27.81 -11.21 -3.44
CA MET A 632 -28.45 -9.92 -3.18
C MET A 632 -29.96 -10.12 -3.02
N PHE A 633 -30.58 -10.97 -3.84
CA PHE A 633 -31.99 -11.35 -3.66
C PHE A 633 -32.24 -11.99 -2.29
N GLU A 634 -31.41 -12.93 -1.85
CA GLU A 634 -31.54 -13.59 -0.55
C GLU A 634 -31.39 -12.63 0.63
N TRP A 635 -30.40 -11.75 0.56
CA TRP A 635 -30.14 -10.74 1.58
C TRP A 635 -31.22 -9.66 1.61
N GLN A 636 -31.78 -9.32 0.45
CA GLN A 636 -32.89 -8.36 0.28
C GLN A 636 -34.22 -8.91 0.77
N GLN A 637 -34.58 -10.12 0.35
CA GLN A 637 -35.87 -10.73 0.67
C GLN A 637 -35.96 -11.01 2.18
N ASN A 638 -34.84 -11.42 2.78
CA ASN A 638 -34.73 -11.81 4.18
C ASN A 638 -33.98 -10.76 5.03
N TRP A 639 -33.99 -9.50 4.61
CA TRP A 639 -33.23 -8.37 5.19
C TRP A 639 -33.36 -8.17 6.70
N GLY A 640 -34.42 -8.69 7.32
CA GLY A 640 -34.66 -8.60 8.77
C GLY A 640 -34.10 -9.76 9.58
N THR A 641 -33.72 -10.89 8.95
CA THR A 641 -33.37 -12.14 9.62
C THR A 641 -32.08 -12.80 9.10
N LYS A 642 -31.63 -12.49 7.88
CA LYS A 642 -30.52 -13.17 7.21
C LYS A 642 -29.27 -12.28 7.16
N GLY A 643 -28.18 -12.75 7.76
CA GLY A 643 -26.86 -12.15 7.62
C GLY A 643 -26.24 -12.43 6.24
N VAL A 644 -25.20 -11.67 5.88
CA VAL A 644 -24.61 -11.74 4.53
C VAL A 644 -23.98 -13.12 4.22
N VAL A 645 -23.38 -13.77 5.21
CA VAL A 645 -22.82 -15.14 5.05
C VAL A 645 -23.91 -16.15 4.68
N ALA A 646 -25.04 -16.14 5.38
CA ALA A 646 -26.18 -17.01 5.07
C ALA A 646 -26.78 -16.71 3.67
N ALA A 647 -26.79 -15.44 3.25
CA ALA A 647 -27.22 -15.07 1.91
C ALA A 647 -26.30 -15.62 0.80
N PHE A 648 -24.98 -15.65 1.01
CA PHE A 648 -24.05 -16.32 0.10
C PHE A 648 -24.27 -17.84 0.06
N GLU A 649 -24.48 -18.48 1.21
CA GLU A 649 -24.69 -19.93 1.25
C GLU A 649 -25.98 -20.35 0.52
N ASP A 650 -27.09 -19.66 0.75
CA ASP A 650 -28.37 -19.93 0.09
C ASP A 650 -28.30 -19.65 -1.42
N ALA A 651 -27.62 -18.57 -1.83
CA ALA A 651 -27.38 -18.28 -3.24
C ALA A 651 -26.59 -19.40 -3.93
N ARG A 652 -25.55 -19.91 -3.28
CA ARG A 652 -24.76 -21.05 -3.78
C ARG A 652 -25.60 -22.33 -3.83
N TYR A 653 -26.45 -22.58 -2.84
CA TYR A 653 -27.37 -23.72 -2.83
C TYR A 653 -28.37 -23.66 -3.99
N LYS A 654 -29.09 -22.55 -4.12
CA LYS A 654 -30.17 -22.38 -5.12
C LYS A 654 -29.67 -22.37 -6.56
N THR A 655 -28.49 -21.80 -6.81
CA THR A 655 -27.93 -21.69 -8.16
C THR A 655 -27.12 -22.91 -8.57
N GLY A 656 -26.77 -23.79 -7.62
CA GLY A 656 -25.98 -25.00 -7.87
C GLY A 656 -24.58 -24.72 -8.41
N TRP A 657 -24.03 -23.52 -8.17
CA TRP A 657 -22.80 -23.06 -8.83
C TRP A 657 -21.56 -23.88 -8.45
N VAL A 658 -21.30 -24.03 -7.14
CA VAL A 658 -20.21 -24.83 -6.57
C VAL A 658 -20.67 -25.52 -5.28
N ASP A 659 -19.91 -26.51 -4.82
CA ASP A 659 -20.11 -27.11 -3.51
C ASP A 659 -19.73 -26.14 -2.37
N PHE A 660 -20.16 -26.48 -1.14
CA PHE A 660 -19.94 -25.67 0.06
C PHE A 660 -18.45 -25.46 0.36
N GLY A 661 -17.64 -26.52 0.29
CA GLY A 661 -16.22 -26.47 0.61
C GLY A 661 -15.43 -25.64 -0.40
N LYS A 662 -15.83 -25.68 -1.68
CA LYS A 662 -15.24 -24.86 -2.74
C LYS A 662 -15.61 -23.39 -2.64
N LEU A 663 -16.84 -23.05 -2.21
CA LEU A 663 -17.19 -21.66 -1.92
C LEU A 663 -16.36 -21.15 -0.73
N TRP A 664 -16.50 -21.76 0.45
CA TRP A 664 -15.91 -21.24 1.68
C TRP A 664 -14.40 -21.45 1.82
N GLY A 665 -13.82 -22.35 1.02
CA GLY A 665 -12.37 -22.41 0.83
C GLY A 665 -11.80 -21.20 0.08
N ALA A 666 -12.63 -20.40 -0.59
CA ALA A 666 -12.22 -19.27 -1.44
C ALA A 666 -12.83 -17.91 -1.06
N LEU A 667 -14.11 -17.86 -0.70
CA LEU A 667 -14.79 -16.65 -0.25
C LEU A 667 -14.45 -16.41 1.22
N CYS A 668 -13.90 -15.24 1.52
CA CYS A 668 -13.67 -14.78 2.88
C CYS A 668 -14.61 -13.62 3.20
N VAL A 669 -15.20 -13.63 4.40
CA VAL A 669 -16.00 -12.54 4.93
C VAL A 669 -15.43 -12.12 6.29
N TYR A 670 -15.04 -10.85 6.40
CA TYR A 670 -14.45 -10.25 7.60
C TYR A 670 -15.39 -9.19 8.19
N GLY A 671 -15.13 -8.79 9.43
CA GLY A 671 -16.00 -7.91 10.21
C GLY A 671 -17.21 -8.65 10.80
N TYR A 672 -18.35 -7.98 10.83
CA TYR A 672 -19.62 -8.53 11.31
C TYR A 672 -20.28 -9.43 10.26
N THR A 673 -19.99 -10.73 10.28
CA THR A 673 -20.46 -11.70 9.27
C THR A 673 -21.99 -11.87 9.22
N GLU A 674 -22.68 -11.54 10.32
CA GLU A 674 -24.14 -11.60 10.44
C GLU A 674 -24.87 -10.33 9.96
N LEU A 675 -24.13 -9.34 9.44
CA LEU A 675 -24.68 -8.07 8.95
C LEU A 675 -25.85 -8.31 7.98
N ARG A 676 -27.06 -7.84 8.33
CA ARG A 676 -28.29 -7.97 7.52
C ARG A 676 -28.45 -6.76 6.61
N MET A 677 -29.10 -6.88 5.45
CA MET A 677 -28.96 -5.89 4.35
C MET A 677 -29.09 -4.40 4.74
N ASN A 678 -30.07 -4.02 5.57
CA ASN A 678 -30.30 -2.63 5.99
C ASN A 678 -29.77 -2.30 7.40
N GLU A 679 -29.22 -3.28 8.13
CA GLU A 679 -28.76 -3.12 9.50
C GLU A 679 -27.55 -2.18 9.57
N PHE A 680 -27.57 -1.21 10.48
CA PHE A 680 -26.52 -0.19 10.58
C PHE A 680 -26.34 0.64 9.28
N ASN A 681 -27.37 0.77 8.44
CA ASN A 681 -27.29 1.53 7.19
C ASN A 681 -28.05 2.87 7.20
N ASN A 682 -28.67 3.25 8.32
CA ASN A 682 -29.23 4.57 8.56
C ASN A 682 -28.50 5.23 9.74
N LYS A 683 -28.54 6.56 9.84
CA LYS A 683 -27.84 7.33 10.89
C LYS A 683 -28.12 6.82 12.30
N SER A 684 -29.40 6.65 12.64
CA SER A 684 -29.90 6.22 13.96
C SER A 684 -29.75 4.72 14.29
N ASP A 685 -29.31 3.87 13.37
CA ASP A 685 -29.26 2.41 13.58
C ASP A 685 -28.18 1.96 14.59
N TRP A 686 -27.23 2.83 14.94
CA TRP A 686 -26.15 2.53 15.90
C TRP A 686 -26.26 3.53 17.06
N PRO A 687 -26.73 3.08 18.24
CA PRO A 687 -27.12 3.99 19.31
C PRO A 687 -25.90 4.56 20.05
N PRO A 688 -26.08 5.68 20.78
CA PRO A 688 -25.17 6.05 21.87
C PRO A 688 -25.04 4.89 22.87
N GLN A 689 -23.83 4.72 23.43
CA GLN A 689 -23.56 3.82 24.56
C GLN A 689 -22.71 4.51 25.63
#